data_AF-A0A5E6MGN1-F1
#
_entry.id   AF-A0A5E6MGN1-F1
#
_cell.length_a   1.000
_cell.length_b   1.000
_cell.length_c   1.000
_cell.angle_alpha   90.00
_cell.angle_beta   90.00
_cell.angle_gamma   90.00
#
_symmetry.space_group_name_H-M   'P 1'
#
loop_
_entity.id
_entity.type
_entity.pdbx_description
1 polymer ?
#
loop_
_entity_poly.entity_id
_entity_poly.type
_entity_poly.pdbx_seq_one_letter_code
_entity_poly.pdbx_strand_id
1 'polypeptide(L)'
;MEYLEWLDAFERLDDRDRATIRRRIEELDAFPLISVLMPVYETPEPWLRKAIDSVRFQIYPRWELCIADDASSSPHVRKVLEEYAQVDSRIHVVWRAENGHISRCSNSALALAKGTWVALLDHDDELAEEALYLVAELILRNPEIRLIYSDQDVIDANGKRSDPYFKPDFSYDLLLSQNYIFHLDVYHAGLMRELGGFRPAFDGSQDHDLALRFVERIRPEQIRHIPRILYHWRKIPGSVAMDVEGKPYALPSARRAIADHLARTGVEAEVGPSPIGSWHRIRRKLSSRPLVTILIPTRNRLELLRPCLESIRHQTRYSPYEILVIDNDSDDPETIAFLEDSERCGRLRVRKDPSPFHYSGMHNRAVPDAKGEILVFLNNDTEVFAPDWLEELVSHAVRPEVGAVGARLLYPDGSIQHAGIVLGLYGMAGHLFRGISKQDPGYVGQAVLTRNVSAVTGACLATRKTLYQEVGGFEERLPIACQDVDYCLKLREKGYLIVYTPFAELLHRELSSRGPDDTPEKRPRAEQEAAWMRARWGKALSEDPYYNLNLTLRSEDCSLACPPRGRNPWYGEGDQACGWVRLEEEFHHRGRLIRDLREELRRATEQMLRKSEEMQEVQAILGKVQAILGRLETELRQIYRQPFRSALRLYEKKIRSVRKRLFSSSADNDGAKTQQRS
;
A
#
# COMPACT_ATOMS: atom_id res chain seq x y z
N MET A 1 11.24 6.33 13.41
CA MET A 1 11.86 7.60 12.99
C MET A 1 10.70 8.56 12.80
N GLU A 2 10.77 9.74 13.40
CA GLU A 2 9.71 10.74 13.24
C GLU A 2 9.73 11.32 11.82
N TYR A 3 8.58 11.77 11.32
CA TYR A 3 8.46 12.23 9.93
C TYR A 3 9.41 13.39 9.58
N LEU A 4 9.61 14.35 10.49
CA LEU A 4 10.55 15.45 10.26
C LEU A 4 12.00 14.98 10.14
N GLU A 5 12.40 13.98 10.95
CA GLU A 5 13.74 13.38 10.86
C GLU A 5 13.92 12.64 9.52
N TRP A 6 12.85 12.00 9.04
CA TRP A 6 12.83 11.33 7.74
C TRP A 6 12.95 12.34 6.59
N LEU A 7 12.25 13.47 6.66
CA LEU A 7 12.35 14.53 5.65
C LEU A 7 13.77 15.09 5.54
N ASP A 8 14.39 15.38 6.68
CA ASP A 8 15.77 15.91 6.73
C ASP A 8 16.79 14.91 6.17
N ALA A 9 16.55 13.62 6.36
CA ALA A 9 17.46 12.57 5.93
C ALA A 9 17.32 12.19 4.46
N PHE A 10 16.12 12.27 3.89
CA PHE A 10 15.82 11.64 2.60
C PHE A 10 15.11 12.51 1.57
N GLU A 11 14.28 13.47 1.98
CA GLU A 11 13.41 14.21 1.05
C GLU A 11 13.96 15.60 0.71
N ARG A 12 14.60 16.29 1.68
CA ARG A 12 15.13 17.64 1.45
C ARG A 12 16.29 17.62 0.47
N LEU A 13 16.16 18.41 -0.61
CA LEU A 13 17.24 18.60 -1.57
C LEU A 13 18.42 19.33 -0.94
N ASP A 14 19.63 18.85 -1.20
CA ASP A 14 20.87 19.57 -0.97
C ASP A 14 21.35 20.31 -2.23
N ASP A 15 22.44 21.07 -2.12
CA ASP A 15 22.98 21.84 -3.25
C ASP A 15 23.45 20.94 -4.40
N ARG A 16 23.88 19.71 -4.10
CA ARG A 16 24.31 18.73 -5.10
C ARG A 16 23.10 18.19 -5.87
N ASP A 17 21.99 17.91 -5.19
CA ASP A 17 20.74 17.51 -5.83
C ASP A 17 20.27 18.60 -6.79
N ARG A 18 20.19 19.86 -6.33
CA ARG A 18 19.81 21.01 -7.16
C ARG A 18 20.73 21.16 -8.38
N ALA A 19 22.05 21.07 -8.19
CA ALA A 19 23.01 21.16 -9.30
C ALA A 19 22.84 20.01 -10.30
N THR A 20 22.56 18.79 -9.82
CA THR A 20 22.35 17.61 -10.67
C THR A 20 21.06 17.74 -11.48
N ILE A 21 19.97 18.21 -10.86
CA ILE A 21 18.71 18.49 -11.54
C ILE A 21 18.92 19.54 -12.63
N ARG A 22 19.61 20.66 -12.34
CA ARG A 22 19.92 21.70 -13.34
C ARG A 22 20.70 21.16 -14.52
N ARG A 23 21.74 20.36 -14.28
CA ARG A 23 22.50 19.71 -15.36
C ARG A 23 21.61 18.81 -16.21
N ARG A 24 20.74 18.00 -15.58
CA ARG A 24 19.79 17.16 -16.33
C ARG A 24 18.82 17.96 -17.15
N ILE A 25 18.32 19.08 -16.62
CA ILE A 25 17.48 20.02 -17.36
C ILE A 25 18.22 20.50 -18.61
N GLU A 26 19.50 20.90 -18.50
CA GLU A 26 20.32 21.30 -19.66
C GLU A 26 20.50 20.19 -20.71
N GLU A 27 20.38 18.92 -20.31
CA GLU A 27 20.46 17.75 -21.19
C GLU A 27 19.11 17.38 -21.85
N LEU A 28 17.99 18.01 -21.49
CA LEU A 28 16.67 17.69 -22.07
C LEU A 28 16.52 18.33 -23.47
N ASP A 29 16.29 17.49 -24.48
CA ASP A 29 16.11 17.92 -25.88
C ASP A 29 14.81 18.72 -26.12
N ALA A 30 13.79 18.51 -25.29
CA ALA A 30 12.51 19.19 -25.37
C ALA A 30 11.93 19.45 -23.98
N PHE A 31 11.40 20.65 -23.76
CA PHE A 31 10.80 21.02 -22.48
C PHE A 31 9.29 21.19 -22.62
N PRO A 32 8.46 20.29 -22.06
CA PRO A 32 7.02 20.52 -22.02
C PRO A 32 6.74 21.80 -21.22
N LEU A 33 5.96 22.72 -21.80
CA LEU A 33 5.41 23.84 -21.04
C LEU A 33 4.31 23.31 -20.12
N ILE A 34 4.48 23.51 -18.81
CA ILE A 34 3.49 23.14 -17.79
C ILE A 34 2.78 24.42 -17.33
N SER A 35 1.48 24.51 -17.55
CA SER A 35 0.64 25.60 -17.03
C SER A 35 0.12 25.22 -15.65
N VAL A 36 0.48 25.99 -14.62
CA VAL A 36 -0.06 25.80 -13.27
C VAL A 36 -1.33 26.64 -13.15
N LEU A 37 -2.48 26.01 -12.87
CA LEU A 37 -3.72 26.73 -12.63
C LEU A 37 -3.86 27.04 -11.15
N MET A 38 -4.14 28.29 -10.85
CA MET A 38 -4.37 28.74 -9.47
C MET A 38 -5.65 29.61 -9.41
N PRO A 39 -6.81 29.01 -9.10
CA PRO A 39 -8.01 29.78 -8.76
C PRO A 39 -7.81 30.47 -7.41
N VAL A 40 -8.10 31.77 -7.31
CA VAL A 40 -7.86 32.60 -6.12
C VAL A 40 -9.17 33.21 -5.63
N TYR A 41 -9.43 33.16 -4.32
CA TYR A 41 -10.54 33.88 -3.69
C TYR A 41 -10.22 34.21 -2.22
N GLU A 42 -10.19 35.50 -1.89
CA GLU A 42 -10.06 36.01 -0.50
C GLU A 42 -8.87 35.44 0.30
N THR A 43 -7.79 35.03 -0.39
CA THR A 43 -6.65 34.39 0.24
C THR A 43 -5.85 35.37 1.10
N PRO A 44 -5.49 35.04 2.36
CA PRO A 44 -4.59 35.87 3.15
C PRO A 44 -3.23 36.06 2.47
N GLU A 45 -2.72 37.30 2.51
CA GLU A 45 -1.49 37.70 1.79
C GLU A 45 -0.30 36.75 2.02
N PRO A 46 0.07 36.33 3.25
CA PRO A 46 1.23 35.47 3.45
C PRO A 46 1.14 34.13 2.70
N TRP A 47 -0.05 33.56 2.58
CA TRP A 47 -0.26 32.27 1.95
C TRP A 47 -0.30 32.39 0.44
N LEU A 48 -0.96 33.43 -0.07
CA LEU A 48 -0.97 33.73 -1.50
C LEU A 48 0.45 33.96 -2.05
N ARG A 49 1.27 34.72 -1.30
CA ARG A 49 2.68 34.94 -1.65
C ARG A 49 3.47 33.64 -1.68
N LYS A 50 3.34 32.81 -0.64
CA LYS A 50 4.02 31.49 -0.57
C LYS A 50 3.61 30.56 -1.72
N ALA A 51 2.32 30.51 -2.06
CA ALA A 51 1.83 29.70 -3.17
C ALA A 51 2.47 30.13 -4.50
N ILE A 52 2.44 31.43 -4.81
CA ILE A 52 3.06 31.99 -6.02
C ILE A 52 4.57 31.75 -6.02
N ASP A 53 5.25 31.99 -4.89
CA ASP A 53 6.70 31.80 -4.79
C ASP A 53 7.12 30.33 -4.94
N SER A 54 6.30 29.37 -4.48
CA SER A 54 6.56 27.95 -4.68
C SER A 54 6.61 27.55 -6.16
N VAL A 55 5.84 28.24 -7.02
CA VAL A 55 5.90 28.08 -8.49
C VAL A 55 7.09 28.86 -9.05
N ARG A 56 7.32 30.10 -8.60
CA ARG A 56 8.43 30.94 -9.08
C ARG A 56 9.80 30.32 -8.89
N PHE A 57 9.97 29.61 -7.76
CA PHE A 57 11.23 28.99 -7.37
C PHE A 57 11.38 27.53 -7.83
N GLN A 58 10.48 27.03 -8.68
CA GLN A 58 10.67 25.73 -9.32
C GLN A 58 12.02 25.68 -10.06
N ILE A 59 12.78 24.61 -9.85
CA ILE A 59 14.06 24.41 -10.54
C ILE A 59 13.84 24.25 -12.05
N TYR A 60 12.71 23.64 -12.42
CA TYR A 60 12.28 23.53 -13.81
C TYR A 60 11.88 24.92 -14.37
N PRO A 61 12.48 25.40 -15.47
CA PRO A 61 12.27 26.78 -15.90
C PRO A 61 11.02 27.01 -16.78
N ARG A 62 10.45 25.94 -17.36
CA ARG A 62 9.46 26.02 -18.45
C ARG A 62 8.03 25.83 -17.95
N TRP A 63 7.59 26.79 -17.16
CA TRP A 63 6.23 26.88 -16.64
C TRP A 63 5.61 28.24 -16.92
N GLU A 64 4.28 28.30 -16.81
CA GLU A 64 3.52 29.54 -16.66
C GLU A 64 2.51 29.37 -15.52
N LEU A 65 2.20 30.46 -14.82
CA LEU A 65 1.24 30.45 -13.73
C LEU A 65 -0.03 31.18 -14.19
N CYS A 66 -1.11 30.43 -14.35
CA CYS A 66 -2.40 30.92 -14.81
C CYS A 66 -3.32 31.13 -13.60
N ILE A 67 -3.48 32.39 -13.22
CA ILE A 67 -4.24 32.81 -12.05
C ILE A 67 -5.59 33.37 -12.50
N ALA A 68 -6.66 32.90 -11.87
CA ALA A 68 -7.96 33.55 -11.97
C ALA A 68 -8.37 34.05 -10.58
N ASP A 69 -8.56 35.36 -10.43
CA ASP A 69 -9.16 35.92 -9.22
C ASP A 69 -10.69 35.88 -9.34
N ASP A 70 -11.35 35.21 -8.40
CA ASP A 70 -12.80 34.97 -8.39
C ASP A 70 -13.59 36.13 -7.75
N ALA A 71 -13.24 37.36 -8.14
CA ALA A 71 -13.78 38.60 -7.61
C ALA A 71 -13.50 38.79 -6.10
N SER A 72 -12.23 38.68 -5.69
CA SER A 72 -11.84 38.98 -4.31
C SER A 72 -12.10 40.46 -3.98
N SER A 73 -12.79 40.70 -2.88
CA SER A 73 -13.08 42.03 -2.31
C SER A 73 -11.91 42.60 -1.52
N SER A 74 -11.06 41.75 -0.95
CA SER A 74 -9.88 42.17 -0.19
C SER A 74 -8.82 42.86 -1.08
N PRO A 75 -8.48 44.14 -0.85
CA PRO A 75 -7.58 44.89 -1.73
C PRO A 75 -6.16 44.32 -1.84
N HIS A 76 -5.70 43.59 -0.81
CA HIS A 76 -4.36 43.00 -0.82
C HIS A 76 -4.23 41.89 -1.87
N VAL A 77 -5.28 41.13 -2.17
CA VAL A 77 -5.24 40.04 -3.16
C VAL A 77 -4.85 40.61 -4.51
N ARG A 78 -5.58 41.63 -4.98
CA ARG A 78 -5.29 42.30 -6.24
C ARG A 78 -3.87 42.89 -6.27
N LYS A 79 -3.47 43.58 -5.20
CA LYS A 79 -2.13 44.18 -5.08
C LYS A 79 -1.03 43.13 -5.23
N VAL A 80 -1.15 41.99 -4.53
CA VAL A 80 -0.18 40.89 -4.59
C VAL A 80 -0.10 40.32 -6.01
N LEU A 81 -1.24 40.03 -6.63
CA LEU A 81 -1.28 39.45 -7.97
C LEU A 81 -0.70 40.40 -9.04
N GLU A 82 -0.99 41.70 -8.95
CA GLU A 82 -0.39 42.72 -9.83
C GLU A 82 1.13 42.84 -9.65
N GLU A 83 1.61 42.80 -8.40
CA GLU A 83 3.05 42.82 -8.08
C GLU A 83 3.78 41.64 -8.72
N TYR A 84 3.28 40.41 -8.56
CA TYR A 84 3.93 39.22 -9.14
C TYR A 84 3.86 39.18 -10.67
N ALA A 85 2.74 39.60 -11.27
CA ALA A 85 2.62 39.69 -12.72
C ALA A 85 3.60 40.71 -13.34
N GLN A 86 3.99 41.75 -12.60
CA GLN A 86 5.02 42.70 -13.03
C GLN A 86 6.44 42.14 -12.90
N VAL A 87 6.71 41.34 -11.86
CA VAL A 87 8.05 40.82 -11.56
C VAL A 87 8.41 39.59 -12.39
N ASP A 88 7.43 38.76 -12.80
CA ASP A 88 7.67 37.58 -13.61
C ASP A 88 6.66 37.46 -14.76
N SER A 89 7.15 37.63 -15.99
CA SER A 89 6.34 37.59 -17.22
C SER A 89 5.63 36.25 -17.48
N ARG A 90 6.01 35.17 -16.78
CA ARG A 90 5.36 33.86 -16.85
C ARG A 90 4.06 33.78 -16.03
N ILE A 91 3.76 34.82 -15.25
CA ILE A 91 2.55 34.90 -14.42
C ILE A 91 1.47 35.65 -15.20
N HIS A 92 0.30 35.03 -15.32
CA HIS A 92 -0.83 35.52 -16.08
C HIS A 92 -2.05 35.58 -15.18
N VAL A 93 -2.71 36.74 -15.08
CA VAL A 93 -3.85 36.96 -14.19
C VAL A 93 -5.08 37.35 -15.00
N VAL A 94 -6.21 36.70 -14.73
CA VAL A 94 -7.54 37.12 -15.19
C VAL A 94 -8.41 37.51 -14.00
N TRP A 95 -9.12 38.62 -14.15
CA TRP A 95 -10.01 39.17 -13.12
C TRP A 95 -11.45 38.82 -13.48
N ARG A 96 -12.12 38.03 -12.64
CA ARG A 96 -13.54 37.72 -12.84
C ARG A 96 -14.39 38.87 -12.28
N ALA A 97 -15.48 39.18 -12.97
CA ALA A 97 -16.41 40.24 -12.55
C ALA A 97 -17.33 39.81 -11.40
N GLU A 98 -17.53 38.50 -11.24
CA GLU A 98 -18.39 37.89 -10.24
C GLU A 98 -17.76 36.60 -9.72
N ASN A 99 -18.05 36.29 -8.45
CA ASN A 99 -17.66 35.02 -7.84
C ASN A 99 -18.42 33.87 -8.49
N GLY A 100 -17.70 32.98 -9.18
CA GLY A 100 -18.24 31.82 -9.86
C GLY A 100 -17.91 30.49 -9.20
N HIS A 101 -17.37 30.53 -7.98
CA HIS A 101 -16.82 29.41 -7.25
C HIS A 101 -15.69 28.69 -7.99
N ILE A 102 -15.18 27.64 -7.34
CA ILE A 102 -13.95 26.94 -7.73
C ILE A 102 -13.98 26.44 -9.18
N SER A 103 -15.05 25.82 -9.66
CA SER A 103 -15.08 25.28 -11.03
C SER A 103 -14.98 26.37 -12.11
N ARG A 104 -15.76 27.46 -11.98
CA ARG A 104 -15.72 28.53 -13.00
C ARG A 104 -14.43 29.32 -12.91
N CYS A 105 -13.90 29.52 -11.71
CA CYS A 105 -12.61 30.16 -11.49
C CYS A 105 -11.47 29.35 -12.12
N SER A 106 -11.40 28.04 -11.83
CA SER A 106 -10.41 27.13 -12.43
C SER A 106 -10.54 27.07 -13.95
N ASN A 107 -11.75 27.14 -14.52
CA ASN A 107 -11.93 27.21 -15.97
C ASN A 107 -11.44 28.54 -16.57
N SER A 108 -11.58 29.67 -15.86
CA SER A 108 -10.97 30.94 -16.27
C SER A 108 -9.45 30.87 -16.27
N ALA A 109 -8.85 30.21 -15.27
CA ALA A 109 -7.40 29.94 -15.26
C ALA A 109 -7.00 29.01 -16.42
N LEU A 110 -7.76 27.94 -16.67
CA LEU A 110 -7.52 27.00 -17.79
C LEU A 110 -7.55 27.71 -19.16
N ALA A 111 -8.39 28.75 -19.32
CA ALA A 111 -8.46 29.53 -20.56
C ALA A 111 -7.18 30.34 -20.83
N LEU A 112 -6.39 30.66 -19.79
CA LEU A 112 -5.08 31.31 -19.94
C LEU A 112 -3.96 30.32 -20.31
N ALA A 113 -4.14 29.03 -20.00
CA ALA A 113 -3.12 28.01 -20.17
C ALA A 113 -2.77 27.76 -21.65
N LYS A 114 -1.49 27.85 -21.98
CA LYS A 114 -0.87 27.58 -23.28
C LYS A 114 -0.05 26.28 -23.28
N GLY A 115 0.28 25.78 -22.10
CA GLY A 115 0.99 24.51 -21.91
C GLY A 115 0.25 23.32 -22.49
N THR A 116 1.02 22.31 -22.89
CA THR A 116 0.50 20.99 -23.27
C THR A 116 0.07 20.19 -22.05
N TRP A 117 0.55 20.59 -20.86
CA TRP A 117 0.25 20.00 -19.56
C TRP A 117 -0.27 21.06 -18.62
N VAL A 118 -1.22 20.65 -17.77
CA VAL A 118 -1.88 21.50 -16.79
C VAL A 118 -1.70 20.89 -15.41
N ALA A 119 -1.08 21.61 -14.48
CA ALA A 119 -0.92 21.25 -13.08
C ALA A 119 -1.90 22.06 -12.22
N LEU A 120 -2.49 21.45 -11.20
CA LEU A 120 -3.40 22.15 -10.27
C LEU A 120 -2.68 22.58 -9.00
N LEU A 121 -2.96 23.80 -8.53
CA LEU A 121 -2.44 24.34 -7.28
C LEU A 121 -3.50 25.22 -6.60
N ASP A 122 -3.83 24.90 -5.35
CA ASP A 122 -4.68 25.77 -4.54
C ASP A 122 -3.90 27.02 -4.09
N HIS A 123 -4.61 28.14 -4.00
CA HIS A 123 -4.02 29.48 -3.80
C HIS A 123 -3.31 29.69 -2.45
N ASP A 124 -3.44 28.75 -1.52
CA ASP A 124 -2.80 28.75 -0.22
C ASP A 124 -1.82 27.59 -0.01
N ASP A 125 -1.63 26.72 -1.00
CA ASP A 125 -0.74 25.55 -0.90
C ASP A 125 0.64 25.81 -1.51
N GLU A 126 1.59 24.90 -1.30
CA GLU A 126 2.96 25.01 -1.82
C GLU A 126 3.36 23.77 -2.61
N LEU A 127 4.08 23.95 -3.73
CA LEU A 127 4.74 22.87 -4.45
C LEU A 127 6.19 22.68 -3.94
N ALA A 128 6.67 21.44 -3.95
CA ALA A 128 8.10 21.15 -3.74
C ALA A 128 8.94 21.73 -4.90
N GLU A 129 10.16 22.19 -4.64
CA GLU A 129 10.99 22.93 -5.62
C GLU A 129 11.37 22.12 -6.88
N GLU A 130 11.33 20.79 -6.79
CA GLU A 130 11.59 19.86 -7.89
C GLU A 130 10.33 19.32 -8.59
N ALA A 131 9.13 19.71 -8.14
CA ALA A 131 7.86 19.12 -8.59
C ALA A 131 7.71 19.13 -10.11
N LEU A 132 7.86 20.30 -10.74
CA LEU A 132 7.68 20.44 -12.18
C LEU A 132 8.80 19.77 -12.99
N TYR A 133 10.00 19.62 -12.41
CA TYR A 133 11.10 18.89 -13.06
C TYR A 133 10.77 17.39 -13.15
N LEU A 134 10.29 16.79 -12.05
CA LEU A 134 9.93 15.37 -12.03
C LEU A 134 8.75 15.05 -12.95
N VAL A 135 7.78 15.96 -13.01
CA VAL A 135 6.68 15.89 -13.99
C VAL A 135 7.22 15.91 -15.42
N ALA A 136 8.08 16.88 -15.76
CA ALA A 136 8.67 16.99 -17.09
C ALA A 136 9.53 15.77 -17.46
N GLU A 137 10.38 15.30 -16.56
CA GLU A 137 11.22 14.10 -16.76
C GLU A 137 10.35 12.87 -17.03
N LEU A 138 9.26 12.70 -16.27
CA LEU A 138 8.34 11.57 -16.43
C LEU A 138 7.63 11.61 -17.80
N ILE A 139 7.17 12.79 -18.23
CA ILE A 139 6.54 13.01 -19.55
C ILE A 139 7.50 12.63 -20.67
N LEU A 140 8.75 13.10 -20.61
CA LEU A 140 9.74 12.85 -21.66
C LEU A 140 10.13 11.38 -21.77
N ARG A 141 10.23 10.68 -20.64
CA ARG A 141 10.50 9.24 -20.61
C ARG A 141 9.32 8.40 -21.09
N ASN A 142 8.10 8.93 -21.06
CA ASN A 142 6.87 8.19 -21.34
C ASN A 142 5.86 9.07 -22.10
N PRO A 143 6.01 9.24 -23.43
CA PRO A 143 5.14 10.11 -24.23
C PRO A 143 3.64 9.73 -24.24
N GLU A 144 3.31 8.50 -23.85
CA GLU A 144 1.94 7.98 -23.78
C GLU A 144 1.17 8.44 -22.53
N ILE A 145 1.85 8.99 -21.51
CA ILE A 145 1.18 9.45 -20.29
C ILE A 145 0.15 10.54 -20.64
N ARG A 146 -0.95 10.56 -19.89
CA ARG A 146 -1.99 11.59 -19.99
C ARG A 146 -2.39 12.17 -18.63
N LEU A 147 -2.11 11.48 -17.53
CA LEU A 147 -2.41 11.91 -16.17
C LEU A 147 -1.25 11.53 -15.24
N ILE A 148 -0.80 12.49 -14.44
CA ILE A 148 0.22 12.29 -13.42
C ILE A 148 -0.34 12.73 -12.07
N TYR A 149 -0.02 12.00 -11.01
CA TYR A 149 -0.24 12.46 -9.64
C TYR A 149 0.98 12.18 -8.74
N SER A 150 1.09 12.87 -7.61
CA SER A 150 2.19 12.70 -6.65
C SER A 150 1.72 12.36 -5.24
N ASP A 151 2.64 11.98 -4.37
CA ASP A 151 2.41 12.00 -2.92
C ASP A 151 2.27 13.44 -2.41
N GLN A 152 1.68 13.57 -1.22
CA GLN A 152 1.49 14.85 -0.54
C GLN A 152 1.74 14.73 0.95
N ASP A 153 1.82 15.88 1.61
CA ASP A 153 1.71 15.98 3.05
C ASP A 153 1.02 17.27 3.45
N VAL A 154 0.93 17.50 4.76
CA VAL A 154 0.32 18.68 5.33
C VAL A 154 1.39 19.67 5.78
N ILE A 155 1.17 20.96 5.57
CA ILE A 155 2.02 22.04 6.07
C ILE A 155 1.22 23.02 6.94
N ASP A 156 1.73 23.32 8.13
CA ASP A 156 1.09 24.29 9.03
C ASP A 156 1.48 25.75 8.71
N ALA A 157 0.91 26.70 9.47
CA ALA A 157 1.21 28.13 9.32
C ALA A 157 2.70 28.47 9.58
N ASN A 158 3.42 27.66 10.34
CA ASN A 158 4.84 27.84 10.66
C ASN A 158 5.76 27.14 9.64
N GLY A 159 5.20 26.48 8.63
CA GLY A 159 5.95 25.70 7.65
C GLY A 159 6.39 24.32 8.15
N LYS A 160 5.86 23.85 9.29
CA LYS A 160 6.14 22.50 9.79
C LYS A 160 5.27 21.51 9.02
N ARG A 161 5.93 20.47 8.49
CA ARG A 161 5.31 19.40 7.69
C ARG A 161 4.85 18.22 8.57
N SER A 162 3.70 17.62 8.27
CA SER A 162 3.11 16.47 8.98
C SER A 162 2.23 15.62 8.06
N ASP A 163 1.73 14.49 8.58
CA ASP A 163 0.65 13.69 7.97
C ASP A 163 0.89 13.33 6.48
N PRO A 164 1.99 12.65 6.14
CA PRO A 164 2.27 12.28 4.77
C PRO A 164 1.25 11.25 4.25
N TYR A 165 0.73 11.50 3.06
CA TYR A 165 -0.03 10.53 2.30
C TYR A 165 0.81 9.98 1.14
N PHE A 166 1.42 8.83 1.40
CA PHE A 166 2.13 7.98 0.46
C PHE A 166 1.14 7.08 -0.30
N LYS A 167 0.74 7.53 -1.48
CA LYS A 167 -0.30 6.94 -2.31
C LYS A 167 0.22 5.69 -3.03
N PRO A 168 -0.65 4.72 -3.34
CA PRO A 168 -0.30 3.65 -4.27
C PRO A 168 -0.29 4.17 -5.72
N ASP A 169 0.22 3.37 -6.64
CA ASP A 169 -0.06 3.52 -8.07
C ASP A 169 -1.56 3.33 -8.36
N PHE A 170 -1.95 3.55 -9.62
CA PHE A 170 -3.35 3.72 -9.98
C PHE A 170 -4.23 2.51 -9.62
N SER A 171 -5.26 2.77 -8.82
CA SER A 171 -6.24 1.83 -8.28
C SER A 171 -7.62 2.42 -8.53
N TYR A 172 -8.28 1.93 -9.57
CA TYR A 172 -9.60 2.41 -9.99
C TYR A 172 -10.64 2.22 -8.89
N ASP A 173 -10.61 1.08 -8.19
CA ASP A 173 -11.54 0.82 -7.09
C ASP A 173 -11.29 1.72 -5.87
N LEU A 174 -10.03 2.10 -5.61
CA LEU A 174 -9.72 3.09 -4.58
C LEU A 174 -10.20 4.49 -4.99
N LEU A 175 -10.04 4.87 -6.27
CA LEU A 175 -10.52 6.16 -6.79
C LEU A 175 -12.04 6.31 -6.65
N LEU A 176 -12.80 5.23 -6.82
CA LEU A 176 -14.24 5.25 -6.58
C LEU A 176 -14.56 5.37 -5.08
N SER A 177 -13.76 4.74 -4.23
CA SER A 177 -13.97 4.72 -2.77
C SER A 177 -13.57 6.05 -2.10
N GLN A 178 -12.56 6.73 -2.66
CA GLN A 178 -12.10 8.06 -2.26
C GLN A 178 -11.31 8.74 -3.39
N ASN A 179 -11.39 10.08 -3.49
CA ASN A 179 -10.46 10.83 -4.33
C ASN A 179 -9.08 10.79 -3.69
N TYR A 180 -8.14 9.97 -4.21
CA TYR A 180 -6.78 9.87 -3.66
C TYR A 180 -5.69 10.38 -4.60
N ILE A 181 -6.02 10.70 -5.85
CA ILE A 181 -5.04 11.12 -6.88
C ILE A 181 -4.93 12.65 -7.00
N PHE A 182 -5.47 13.39 -6.04
CA PHE A 182 -5.40 14.85 -5.95
C PHE A 182 -4.04 15.30 -5.39
N HIS A 183 -3.65 16.56 -5.60
CA HIS A 183 -2.55 17.25 -4.90
C HIS A 183 -1.21 16.47 -4.90
N LEU A 184 -0.33 16.58 -5.89
CA LEU A 184 -0.37 17.34 -7.13
C LEU A 184 -0.91 16.46 -8.26
N ASP A 185 -1.93 16.91 -8.97
CA ASP A 185 -2.44 16.29 -10.19
C ASP A 185 -2.12 17.12 -11.45
N VAL A 186 -1.63 16.43 -12.48
CA VAL A 186 -1.20 17.03 -13.75
C VAL A 186 -1.85 16.32 -14.93
N TYR A 187 -2.64 17.06 -15.69
CA TYR A 187 -3.46 16.57 -16.79
C TYR A 187 -2.88 16.98 -18.14
N HIS A 188 -3.04 16.12 -19.14
CA HIS A 188 -2.82 16.50 -20.53
C HIS A 188 -3.85 17.57 -20.95
N ALA A 189 -3.37 18.77 -21.28
CA ALA A 189 -4.21 19.95 -21.45
C ALA A 189 -5.22 19.80 -22.59
N GLY A 190 -4.84 19.14 -23.69
CA GLY A 190 -5.74 18.90 -24.82
C GLY A 190 -6.97 18.07 -24.45
N LEU A 191 -6.76 17.02 -23.64
CA LEU A 191 -7.85 16.14 -23.20
C LEU A 191 -8.71 16.83 -22.13
N MET A 192 -8.10 17.61 -21.23
CA MET A 192 -8.84 18.41 -20.27
C MET A 192 -9.79 19.41 -20.93
N ARG A 193 -9.34 20.07 -22.03
CA ARG A 193 -10.18 20.96 -22.83
C ARG A 193 -11.29 20.21 -23.59
N GLU A 194 -10.99 19.06 -24.17
CA GLU A 194 -11.99 18.19 -24.83
C GLU A 194 -13.11 17.77 -23.86
N LEU A 195 -12.74 17.47 -22.61
CA LEU A 195 -13.67 17.12 -21.54
C LEU A 195 -14.46 18.30 -20.97
N GLY A 196 -14.22 19.53 -21.44
CA GLY A 196 -14.92 20.74 -20.99
C GLY A 196 -14.45 21.30 -19.64
N GLY A 197 -13.28 20.90 -19.15
CA GLY A 197 -12.71 21.40 -17.89
C GLY A 197 -13.50 20.98 -16.64
N PHE A 198 -13.63 21.90 -15.68
CA PHE A 198 -14.32 21.70 -14.41
C PHE A 198 -15.83 21.98 -14.52
N ARG A 199 -16.67 21.18 -13.86
CA ARG A 199 -18.13 21.29 -13.95
C ARG A 199 -18.70 21.90 -12.66
N PRO A 200 -19.35 23.08 -12.70
CA PRO A 200 -19.89 23.74 -11.49
C PRO A 200 -20.89 22.93 -10.68
N ALA A 201 -21.59 21.96 -11.30
CA ALA A 201 -22.50 21.05 -10.59
C ALA A 201 -21.79 20.17 -9.52
N PHE A 202 -20.45 20.13 -9.56
CA PHE A 202 -19.61 19.34 -8.68
C PHE A 202 -18.69 20.20 -7.80
N ASP A 203 -18.96 21.51 -7.64
CA ASP A 203 -18.19 22.33 -6.70
C ASP A 203 -18.07 21.66 -5.32
N GLY A 204 -16.84 21.64 -4.80
CA GLY A 204 -16.44 20.89 -3.60
C GLY A 204 -15.92 19.46 -3.87
N SER A 205 -16.03 18.97 -5.11
CA SER A 205 -15.47 17.69 -5.58
C SER A 205 -15.21 17.71 -7.09
N GLN A 206 -14.97 18.90 -7.64
CA GLN A 206 -14.79 19.15 -9.07
C GLN A 206 -13.53 18.48 -9.65
N ASP A 207 -12.53 18.29 -8.81
CA ASP A 207 -11.28 17.56 -9.07
C ASP A 207 -11.54 16.06 -9.19
N HIS A 208 -12.31 15.46 -8.28
CA HIS A 208 -12.72 14.06 -8.35
C HIS A 208 -13.57 13.79 -9.60
N ASP A 209 -14.51 14.70 -9.90
CA ASP A 209 -15.28 14.67 -11.15
C ASP A 209 -14.39 14.67 -12.39
N LEU A 210 -13.42 15.59 -12.45
CA LEU A 210 -12.48 15.68 -13.56
C LEU A 210 -11.65 14.41 -13.68
N ALA A 211 -11.07 13.92 -12.59
CA ALA A 211 -10.30 12.69 -12.53
C ALA A 211 -11.11 11.49 -13.09
N LEU A 212 -12.36 11.32 -12.63
CA LEU A 212 -13.24 10.25 -13.10
C LEU A 212 -13.51 10.35 -14.61
N ARG A 213 -13.80 11.56 -15.13
CA ARG A 213 -13.95 11.77 -16.58
C ARG A 213 -12.66 11.56 -17.36
N PHE A 214 -11.51 11.82 -16.76
CA PHE A 214 -10.21 11.58 -17.39
C PHE A 214 -9.95 10.09 -17.57
N VAL A 215 -10.14 9.29 -16.51
CA VAL A 215 -9.90 7.84 -16.56
C VAL A 215 -10.90 7.09 -17.46
N GLU A 216 -12.04 7.70 -17.80
CA GLU A 216 -12.94 7.19 -18.86
C GLU A 216 -12.32 7.24 -20.27
N ARG A 217 -11.35 8.13 -20.51
CA ARG A 217 -10.80 8.42 -21.85
C ARG A 217 -9.39 7.90 -22.09
N ILE A 218 -8.74 7.36 -21.06
CA ILE A 218 -7.34 6.90 -21.12
C ILE A 218 -7.21 5.49 -20.55
N ARG A 219 -6.16 4.78 -20.95
CA ARG A 219 -5.84 3.47 -20.39
C ARG A 219 -5.10 3.61 -19.05
N PRO A 220 -5.22 2.66 -18.12
CA PRO A 220 -4.49 2.70 -16.84
C PRO A 220 -2.98 2.92 -16.98
N GLU A 221 -2.35 2.42 -18.05
CA GLU A 221 -0.91 2.56 -18.29
C GLU A 221 -0.51 4.01 -18.65
N GLN A 222 -1.47 4.87 -18.97
CA GLN A 222 -1.26 6.30 -19.25
C GLN A 222 -1.38 7.15 -17.99
N ILE A 223 -1.68 6.55 -16.84
CA ILE A 223 -1.73 7.18 -15.54
C ILE A 223 -0.44 6.83 -14.80
N ARG A 224 0.24 7.83 -14.24
CA ARG A 224 1.49 7.62 -13.51
C ARG A 224 1.51 8.35 -12.20
N HIS A 225 2.06 7.66 -11.22
CA HIS A 225 2.30 8.17 -9.89
C HIS A 225 3.78 8.52 -9.74
N ILE A 226 4.08 9.68 -9.15
CA ILE A 226 5.42 10.03 -8.69
C ILE A 226 5.46 9.83 -7.17
N PRO A 227 6.12 8.77 -6.64
CA PRO A 227 6.13 8.44 -5.22
C PRO A 227 7.06 9.34 -4.40
N ARG A 228 6.79 10.66 -4.46
CA ARG A 228 7.52 11.77 -3.86
C ARG A 228 6.54 12.83 -3.41
N ILE A 229 6.88 13.53 -2.33
CA ILE A 229 5.98 14.52 -1.75
C ILE A 229 6.19 15.84 -2.47
N LEU A 230 5.39 16.06 -3.51
CA LEU A 230 5.51 17.22 -4.40
C LEU A 230 4.49 18.33 -4.13
N TYR A 231 3.58 18.09 -3.19
CA TYR A 231 2.52 19.00 -2.81
C TYR A 231 2.41 19.09 -1.29
N HIS A 232 2.32 20.31 -0.78
CA HIS A 232 2.20 20.62 0.64
C HIS A 232 0.86 21.29 0.89
N TRP A 233 -0.10 20.50 1.38
CA TRP A 233 -1.47 20.95 1.63
C TRP A 233 -1.55 21.74 2.93
N ARG A 234 -1.95 23.00 2.86
CA ARG A 234 -1.94 23.90 4.01
C ARG A 234 -3.11 23.64 4.93
N LYS A 235 -2.78 23.42 6.20
CA LYS A 235 -3.74 23.27 7.29
C LYS A 235 -3.80 24.54 8.14
N ILE A 236 -4.80 25.38 7.85
CA ILE A 236 -5.11 26.63 8.57
C ILE A 236 -6.61 26.72 8.92
N PRO A 237 -7.01 27.50 9.94
CA PRO A 237 -8.43 27.72 10.25
C PRO A 237 -9.23 28.19 9.02
N GLY A 238 -10.30 27.47 8.68
CA GLY A 238 -11.11 27.70 7.48
C GLY A 238 -10.72 26.88 6.24
N SER A 239 -9.58 26.17 6.26
CA SER A 239 -9.19 25.23 5.20
C SER A 239 -9.93 23.89 5.31
N VAL A 240 -10.17 23.24 4.17
CA VAL A 240 -10.73 21.88 4.10
C VAL A 240 -9.82 20.85 4.77
N ALA A 241 -8.52 21.14 4.84
CA ALA A 241 -7.52 20.32 5.54
C ALA A 241 -7.77 20.20 7.05
N MET A 242 -8.51 21.15 7.64
CA MET A 242 -8.83 21.13 9.07
C MET A 242 -10.10 20.34 9.38
N ASP A 243 -11.09 20.34 8.47
CA ASP A 243 -12.41 19.82 8.78
C ASP A 243 -13.22 19.44 7.53
N VAL A 244 -13.39 18.13 7.29
CA VAL A 244 -14.29 17.59 6.26
C VAL A 244 -15.76 17.85 6.63
N GLU A 245 -16.09 17.97 7.93
CA GLU A 245 -17.44 18.35 8.40
C GLU A 245 -17.73 19.85 8.17
N GLY A 246 -16.69 20.68 8.05
CA GLY A 246 -16.77 22.11 7.79
C GLY A 246 -17.30 22.48 6.40
N LYS A 247 -17.40 21.51 5.48
CA LYS A 247 -18.01 21.67 4.15
C LYS A 247 -19.00 20.54 3.85
N PRO A 248 -20.23 20.57 4.40
CA PRO A 248 -21.21 19.49 4.30
C PRO A 248 -21.64 19.18 2.85
N TYR A 249 -21.33 20.04 1.89
CA TYR A 249 -21.63 19.87 0.47
C TYR A 249 -20.63 18.98 -0.30
N ALA A 250 -19.40 18.82 0.20
CA ALA A 250 -18.33 18.13 -0.54
C ALA A 250 -18.62 16.62 -0.70
N LEU A 251 -18.99 15.93 0.38
CA LEU A 251 -19.27 14.48 0.33
C LEU A 251 -20.49 14.13 -0.56
N PRO A 252 -21.62 14.84 -0.50
CA PRO A 252 -22.69 14.67 -1.49
C PRO A 252 -22.23 14.96 -2.92
N SER A 253 -21.38 15.97 -3.13
CA SER A 253 -20.82 16.30 -4.45
C SER A 253 -19.98 15.16 -5.01
N ALA A 254 -19.08 14.59 -4.20
CA ALA A 254 -18.25 13.43 -4.57
C ALA A 254 -19.11 12.21 -4.92
N ARG A 255 -20.13 11.89 -4.10
CA ARG A 255 -21.05 10.78 -4.41
C ARG A 255 -21.80 10.98 -5.72
N ARG A 256 -22.21 12.22 -6.03
CA ARG A 256 -22.80 12.54 -7.34
C ARG A 256 -21.79 12.36 -8.47
N ALA A 257 -20.54 12.79 -8.30
CA ALA A 257 -19.49 12.62 -9.31
C ALA A 257 -19.26 11.13 -9.64
N ILE A 258 -19.18 10.28 -8.60
CA ILE A 258 -19.06 8.82 -8.75
C ILE A 258 -20.30 8.24 -9.43
N ALA A 259 -21.51 8.61 -8.99
CA ALA A 259 -22.74 8.09 -9.58
C ALA A 259 -22.88 8.48 -11.07
N ASP A 260 -22.53 9.71 -11.41
CA ASP A 260 -22.55 10.23 -12.79
C ASP A 260 -21.50 9.53 -13.66
N HIS A 261 -20.31 9.23 -13.13
CA HIS A 261 -19.29 8.41 -13.78
C HIS A 261 -19.76 6.97 -14.05
N LEU A 262 -20.34 6.32 -13.04
CA LEU A 262 -20.87 4.95 -13.18
C LEU A 262 -22.00 4.90 -14.22
N ALA A 263 -22.88 5.91 -14.24
CA ALA A 263 -23.92 6.03 -15.25
C ALA A 263 -23.35 6.18 -16.68
N ARG A 264 -22.35 7.05 -16.89
CA ARG A 264 -21.69 7.22 -18.20
C ARG A 264 -20.97 5.97 -18.69
N THR A 265 -20.41 5.18 -17.78
CA THR A 265 -19.70 3.94 -18.08
C THR A 265 -20.62 2.71 -18.16
N GLY A 266 -21.94 2.91 -18.05
CA GLY A 266 -22.94 1.85 -18.18
C GLY A 266 -23.01 0.89 -16.98
N VAL A 267 -22.52 1.31 -15.81
CA VAL A 267 -22.51 0.51 -14.59
C VAL A 267 -23.70 0.90 -13.70
N GLU A 268 -24.65 -0.01 -13.53
CA GLU A 268 -25.73 0.15 -12.56
C GLU A 268 -25.21 -0.09 -11.13
N ALA A 269 -25.18 0.95 -10.30
CA ALA A 269 -24.74 0.84 -8.91
C ALA A 269 -25.39 1.89 -7.99
N GLU A 270 -25.49 1.57 -6.71
CA GLU A 270 -25.80 2.51 -5.64
C GLU A 270 -24.49 3.07 -5.06
N VAL A 271 -24.40 4.40 -4.96
CA VAL A 271 -23.26 5.09 -4.32
C VAL A 271 -23.72 5.65 -2.98
N GLY A 272 -23.12 5.15 -1.90
CA GLY A 272 -23.48 5.51 -0.53
C GLY A 272 -22.28 5.90 0.34
N PRO A 273 -22.51 6.28 1.61
CA PRO A 273 -21.43 6.41 2.58
C PRO A 273 -20.79 5.04 2.87
N SER A 274 -19.47 5.04 3.09
CA SER A 274 -18.82 3.92 3.78
C SER A 274 -19.31 3.86 5.24
N PRO A 275 -19.41 2.68 5.88
CA PRO A 275 -19.80 2.57 7.29
C PRO A 275 -18.83 3.27 8.27
N ILE A 276 -17.58 3.44 7.87
CA ILE A 276 -16.51 4.05 8.68
C ILE A 276 -15.92 5.21 7.89
N GLY A 277 -15.73 6.35 8.55
CA GLY A 277 -15.10 7.54 7.97
C GLY A 277 -15.93 8.27 6.91
N SER A 278 -15.30 9.25 6.24
CA SER A 278 -15.93 10.14 5.27
C SER A 278 -15.73 9.69 3.83
N TRP A 279 -15.88 8.39 3.57
CA TRP A 279 -15.61 7.77 2.27
C TRP A 279 -16.89 7.21 1.61
N HIS A 280 -16.70 6.52 0.49
CA HIS A 280 -17.79 6.04 -0.36
C HIS A 280 -17.81 4.51 -0.45
N ARG A 281 -19.02 3.95 -0.49
CA ARG A 281 -19.27 2.54 -0.84
C ARG A 281 -20.04 2.48 -2.15
N ILE A 282 -19.62 1.58 -3.02
CA ILE A 282 -20.24 1.34 -4.32
C ILE A 282 -20.85 -0.06 -4.28
N ARG A 283 -22.19 -0.15 -4.30
CA ARG A 283 -22.90 -1.43 -4.40
C ARG A 283 -23.36 -1.63 -5.83
N ARG A 284 -22.65 -2.47 -6.57
CA ARG A 284 -22.98 -2.78 -7.97
C ARG A 284 -24.19 -3.70 -8.03
N LYS A 285 -25.13 -3.41 -8.93
CA LYS A 285 -26.26 -4.27 -9.18
C LYS A 285 -25.85 -5.40 -10.10
N LEU A 286 -26.13 -6.63 -9.70
CA LEU A 286 -25.88 -7.81 -10.51
C LEU A 286 -26.88 -7.89 -11.68
N SER A 287 -26.36 -7.81 -12.90
CA SER A 287 -27.14 -8.02 -14.13
C SER A 287 -27.48 -9.51 -14.36
N SER A 288 -26.60 -10.40 -13.90
CA SER A 288 -26.81 -11.85 -13.85
C SER A 288 -26.35 -12.41 -12.51
N ARG A 289 -26.93 -13.53 -12.10
CA ARG A 289 -26.58 -14.23 -10.86
C ARG A 289 -25.97 -15.58 -11.24
N PRO A 290 -24.67 -15.64 -11.61
CA PRO A 290 -24.03 -16.88 -11.99
C PRO A 290 -24.05 -17.90 -10.85
N LEU A 291 -24.06 -19.19 -11.19
CA LEU A 291 -23.85 -20.24 -10.20
C LEU A 291 -22.45 -20.10 -9.59
N VAL A 292 -22.39 -20.13 -8.27
CA VAL A 292 -21.14 -20.19 -7.52
C VAL A 292 -20.89 -21.61 -7.03
N THR A 293 -19.68 -22.14 -7.21
CA THR A 293 -19.21 -23.31 -6.47
C THR A 293 -18.27 -22.86 -5.35
N ILE A 294 -18.64 -23.12 -4.09
CA ILE A 294 -17.78 -22.91 -2.93
C ILE A 294 -16.97 -24.19 -2.70
N LEU A 295 -15.66 -24.12 -2.83
CA LEU A 295 -14.74 -25.25 -2.65
C LEU A 295 -14.12 -25.21 -1.25
N ILE A 296 -14.32 -26.27 -0.48
CA ILE A 296 -13.85 -26.35 0.91
C ILE A 296 -13.03 -27.62 1.10
N PRO A 297 -11.69 -27.54 1.24
CA PRO A 297 -10.88 -28.68 1.58
C PRO A 297 -11.03 -29.02 3.06
N THR A 298 -11.09 -30.31 3.39
CA THR A 298 -11.17 -30.74 4.78
C THR A 298 -10.53 -32.10 5.00
N ARG A 299 -10.11 -32.37 6.23
CA ARG A 299 -9.74 -33.69 6.72
C ARG A 299 -10.05 -33.70 8.21
N ASN A 300 -10.96 -34.57 8.63
CA ASN A 300 -11.41 -34.65 10.02
C ASN A 300 -11.88 -33.27 10.54
N ARG A 301 -11.70 -33.01 11.84
CA ARG A 301 -11.90 -31.70 12.47
C ARG A 301 -13.33 -31.17 12.28
N LEU A 302 -14.31 -32.04 12.54
CA LEU A 302 -15.73 -31.72 12.44
C LEU A 302 -16.12 -30.46 13.22
N GLU A 303 -15.43 -30.16 14.33
CA GLU A 303 -15.66 -28.98 15.14
C GLU A 303 -15.31 -27.65 14.44
N LEU A 304 -14.55 -27.69 13.34
CA LEU A 304 -14.30 -26.55 12.45
C LEU A 304 -15.22 -26.59 11.23
N LEU A 305 -15.33 -27.76 10.59
CA LEU A 305 -16.09 -27.91 9.34
C LEU A 305 -17.60 -27.65 9.51
N ARG A 306 -18.20 -28.14 10.60
CA ARG A 306 -19.64 -27.99 10.84
C ARG A 306 -20.04 -26.51 10.97
N PRO A 307 -19.42 -25.69 11.85
CA PRO A 307 -19.69 -24.25 11.90
C PRO A 307 -19.55 -23.56 10.56
N CYS A 308 -18.52 -23.90 9.78
CA CYS A 308 -18.31 -23.35 8.44
C CYS A 308 -19.51 -23.62 7.52
N LEU A 309 -19.87 -24.89 7.34
CA LEU A 309 -20.98 -25.29 6.47
C LEU A 309 -22.34 -24.78 6.95
N GLU A 310 -22.60 -24.82 8.25
CA GLU A 310 -23.84 -24.31 8.83
C GLU A 310 -23.94 -22.78 8.66
N SER A 311 -22.87 -22.03 8.89
CA SER A 311 -22.86 -20.57 8.68
C SER A 311 -23.17 -20.21 7.22
N ILE A 312 -22.59 -20.93 6.25
CA ILE A 312 -22.89 -20.72 4.83
C ILE A 312 -24.37 -21.00 4.54
N ARG A 313 -24.90 -22.14 5.02
CA ARG A 313 -26.27 -22.58 4.77
C ARG A 313 -27.32 -21.65 5.39
N HIS A 314 -27.04 -21.08 6.55
CA HIS A 314 -28.00 -20.28 7.31
C HIS A 314 -27.89 -18.78 7.06
N GLN A 315 -26.70 -18.27 6.76
CA GLN A 315 -26.48 -16.82 6.57
C GLN A 315 -26.53 -16.38 5.11
N THR A 316 -26.09 -17.21 4.16
CA THR A 316 -25.91 -16.78 2.77
C THR A 316 -27.25 -16.51 2.07
N ARG A 317 -27.49 -15.25 1.68
CA ARG A 317 -28.67 -14.86 0.91
C ARG A 317 -28.53 -15.04 -0.59
N TYR A 318 -27.30 -15.00 -1.10
CA TYR A 318 -27.06 -15.17 -2.52
C TYR A 318 -27.57 -16.53 -2.99
N SER A 319 -28.29 -16.56 -4.10
CA SER A 319 -28.68 -17.76 -4.84
C SER A 319 -28.54 -17.45 -6.32
N PRO A 320 -28.00 -18.35 -7.16
CA PRO A 320 -27.70 -19.78 -6.91
C PRO A 320 -26.25 -20.09 -6.47
N TYR A 321 -26.07 -21.05 -5.54
CA TYR A 321 -24.75 -21.60 -5.18
C TYR A 321 -24.79 -23.12 -4.90
N GLU A 322 -23.66 -23.80 -5.03
CA GLU A 322 -23.41 -25.16 -4.52
C GLU A 322 -22.15 -25.18 -3.65
N ILE A 323 -22.05 -26.19 -2.77
CA ILE A 323 -20.85 -26.44 -1.95
C ILE A 323 -20.22 -27.75 -2.44
N LEU A 324 -18.91 -27.72 -2.75
CA LEU A 324 -18.10 -28.88 -3.06
C LEU A 324 -17.04 -29.05 -1.97
N VAL A 325 -17.25 -30.02 -1.08
CA VAL A 325 -16.25 -30.38 -0.07
C VAL A 325 -15.23 -31.33 -0.69
N ILE A 326 -13.95 -31.01 -0.53
CA ILE A 326 -12.82 -31.85 -0.93
C ILE A 326 -12.33 -32.58 0.33
N ASP A 327 -12.84 -33.79 0.52
CA ASP A 327 -12.51 -34.64 1.67
C ASP A 327 -11.16 -35.34 1.44
N ASN A 328 -10.12 -34.90 2.15
CA ASN A 328 -8.77 -35.42 2.06
C ASN A 328 -8.54 -36.63 2.97
N ASP A 329 -9.36 -37.64 2.75
CA ASP A 329 -9.32 -38.93 3.45
C ASP A 329 -9.57 -38.78 4.95
N SER A 330 -10.70 -38.16 5.31
CA SER A 330 -11.17 -38.18 6.70
C SER A 330 -11.38 -39.62 7.17
N ASP A 331 -10.84 -39.94 8.34
CA ASP A 331 -10.86 -41.27 8.95
C ASP A 331 -11.62 -41.30 10.28
N ASP A 332 -12.03 -40.14 10.81
CA ASP A 332 -12.89 -40.09 11.98
C ASP A 332 -14.37 -40.40 11.63
N PRO A 333 -15.06 -41.26 12.39
CA PRO A 333 -16.43 -41.66 12.06
C PRO A 333 -17.44 -40.50 12.07
N GLU A 334 -17.20 -39.48 12.90
CA GLU A 334 -18.12 -38.36 13.07
C GLU A 334 -18.16 -37.45 11.83
N THR A 335 -17.01 -37.11 11.27
CA THR A 335 -16.88 -36.29 10.04
C THR A 335 -17.47 -37.04 8.86
N ILE A 336 -17.15 -38.34 8.72
CA ILE A 336 -17.69 -39.18 7.64
C ILE A 336 -19.22 -39.20 7.69
N ALA A 337 -19.80 -39.52 8.86
CA ALA A 337 -21.25 -39.58 9.03
C ALA A 337 -21.93 -38.23 8.74
N PHE A 338 -21.31 -37.12 9.17
CA PHE A 338 -21.82 -35.77 8.92
C PHE A 338 -21.79 -35.37 7.44
N LEU A 339 -20.72 -35.74 6.71
CA LEU A 339 -20.59 -35.47 5.28
C LEU A 339 -21.61 -36.27 4.47
N GLU A 340 -21.77 -37.56 4.77
CA GLU A 340 -22.79 -38.42 4.14
C GLU A 340 -24.21 -37.88 4.36
N ASP A 341 -24.52 -37.42 5.57
CA ASP A 341 -25.82 -36.82 5.88
C ASP A 341 -26.06 -35.49 5.15
N SER A 342 -25.02 -34.65 5.10
CA SER A 342 -25.06 -33.36 4.42
C SER A 342 -25.27 -33.49 2.91
N GLU A 343 -24.67 -34.51 2.30
CA GLU A 343 -24.84 -34.81 0.87
C GLU A 343 -26.27 -35.29 0.56
N ARG A 344 -26.83 -36.19 1.38
CA ARG A 344 -28.24 -36.67 1.23
C ARG A 344 -29.27 -35.53 1.28
N CYS A 345 -29.01 -34.50 2.08
CA CYS A 345 -29.91 -33.34 2.21
C CYS A 345 -29.84 -32.34 1.04
N GLY A 346 -29.02 -32.61 0.01
CA GLY A 346 -29.16 -31.99 -1.31
C GLY A 346 -28.62 -30.57 -1.49
N ARG A 347 -27.66 -30.12 -0.66
CA ARG A 347 -27.01 -28.79 -0.81
C ARG A 347 -25.48 -28.82 -0.87
N LEU A 348 -24.90 -30.01 -0.83
CA LEU A 348 -23.46 -30.21 -0.75
C LEU A 348 -23.09 -31.47 -1.52
N ARG A 349 -21.94 -31.43 -2.17
CA ARG A 349 -21.30 -32.60 -2.82
C ARG A 349 -19.97 -32.86 -2.13
N VAL A 350 -19.63 -34.13 -1.96
CA VAL A 350 -18.35 -34.55 -1.39
C VAL A 350 -17.50 -35.19 -2.47
N ARG A 351 -16.28 -34.69 -2.67
CA ARG A 351 -15.26 -35.32 -3.51
C ARG A 351 -14.16 -35.87 -2.60
N LYS A 352 -13.97 -37.19 -2.61
CA LYS A 352 -12.84 -37.83 -1.91
C LYS A 352 -11.54 -37.59 -2.68
N ASP A 353 -10.49 -37.26 -1.95
CA ASP A 353 -9.11 -37.12 -2.46
C ASP A 353 -8.14 -37.83 -1.50
N PRO A 354 -7.82 -39.12 -1.73
CA PRO A 354 -6.95 -39.91 -0.84
C PRO A 354 -5.45 -39.59 -0.97
N SER A 355 -5.08 -38.51 -1.67
CA SER A 355 -3.67 -38.14 -1.82
C SER A 355 -3.11 -37.48 -0.55
N PRO A 356 -1.77 -37.40 -0.37
CA PRO A 356 -1.18 -36.58 0.67
C PRO A 356 -1.67 -35.13 0.59
N PHE A 357 -1.83 -34.47 1.75
CA PHE A 357 -2.35 -33.10 1.79
C PHE A 357 -1.51 -32.17 0.91
N HIS A 358 -2.17 -31.60 -0.09
CA HIS A 358 -1.56 -30.74 -1.08
C HIS A 358 -2.61 -29.74 -1.56
N TYR A 359 -2.68 -28.59 -0.89
CA TYR A 359 -3.74 -27.59 -1.09
C TYR A 359 -3.93 -27.24 -2.57
N SER A 360 -2.85 -26.92 -3.28
CA SER A 360 -2.89 -26.53 -4.70
C SER A 360 -3.41 -27.67 -5.59
N GLY A 361 -2.79 -28.85 -5.52
CA GLY A 361 -3.18 -30.01 -6.33
C GLY A 361 -4.59 -30.52 -6.04
N MET A 362 -5.03 -30.52 -4.78
CA MET A 362 -6.39 -30.91 -4.41
C MET A 362 -7.43 -30.00 -5.06
N HIS A 363 -7.23 -28.68 -5.00
CA HIS A 363 -8.11 -27.73 -5.67
C HIS A 363 -8.06 -27.88 -7.19
N ASN A 364 -6.87 -27.97 -7.79
CA ASN A 364 -6.72 -28.18 -9.23
C ASN A 364 -7.49 -29.41 -9.72
N ARG A 365 -7.46 -30.51 -8.97
CA ARG A 365 -8.22 -31.74 -9.28
C ARG A 365 -9.72 -31.63 -9.05
N ALA A 366 -10.16 -30.78 -8.13
CA ALA A 366 -11.57 -30.60 -7.78
C ALA A 366 -12.30 -29.57 -8.67
N VAL A 367 -11.62 -28.55 -9.18
CA VAL A 367 -12.21 -27.50 -10.02
C VAL A 367 -12.94 -28.03 -11.28
N PRO A 368 -12.48 -29.09 -11.97
CA PRO A 368 -13.26 -29.70 -13.06
C PRO A 368 -14.69 -30.09 -12.66
N ASP A 369 -14.90 -30.55 -11.42
CA ASP A 369 -16.18 -31.01 -10.89
C ASP A 369 -17.14 -29.88 -10.47
N ALA A 370 -16.61 -28.65 -10.33
CA ALA A 370 -17.38 -27.46 -9.99
C ALA A 370 -18.33 -27.08 -11.13
N LYS A 371 -19.60 -26.83 -10.85
CA LYS A 371 -20.60 -26.43 -11.86
C LYS A 371 -20.70 -24.92 -12.01
N GLY A 372 -20.23 -24.16 -11.02
CA GLY A 372 -20.29 -22.72 -11.00
C GLY A 372 -19.38 -22.05 -12.02
N GLU A 373 -19.87 -20.94 -12.56
CA GLU A 373 -19.07 -20.02 -13.38
C GLU A 373 -18.09 -19.23 -12.50
N ILE A 374 -18.46 -19.00 -11.25
CA ILE A 374 -17.61 -18.41 -10.21
C ILE A 374 -17.19 -19.51 -9.23
N LEU A 375 -15.91 -19.53 -8.91
CA LEU A 375 -15.32 -20.37 -7.87
C LEU A 375 -15.06 -19.50 -6.64
N VAL A 376 -15.37 -20.03 -5.45
CA VAL A 376 -14.95 -19.45 -4.18
C VAL A 376 -14.14 -20.49 -3.42
N PHE A 377 -12.84 -20.25 -3.28
CA PHE A 377 -11.96 -21.04 -2.42
C PHE A 377 -12.15 -20.58 -0.99
N LEU A 378 -12.47 -21.51 -0.09
CA LEU A 378 -12.80 -21.19 1.30
C LEU A 378 -12.21 -22.24 2.24
N ASN A 379 -11.49 -21.80 3.28
CA ASN A 379 -10.99 -22.73 4.29
C ASN A 379 -12.13 -23.26 5.18
N ASN A 380 -11.99 -24.49 5.68
CA ASN A 380 -13.00 -25.15 6.52
C ASN A 380 -13.12 -24.59 7.95
N ASP A 381 -12.24 -23.69 8.36
CA ASP A 381 -12.21 -23.02 9.67
C ASP A 381 -12.65 -21.54 9.57
N THR A 382 -13.47 -21.24 8.57
CA THR A 382 -14.10 -19.94 8.36
C THR A 382 -15.57 -19.95 8.76
N GLU A 383 -16.10 -18.81 9.20
CA GLU A 383 -17.54 -18.64 9.46
C GLU A 383 -18.04 -17.35 8.82
N VAL A 384 -19.18 -17.44 8.13
CA VAL A 384 -19.83 -16.30 7.47
C VAL A 384 -20.65 -15.52 8.51
N PHE A 385 -20.47 -14.19 8.56
CA PHE A 385 -21.32 -13.30 9.37
C PHE A 385 -22.29 -12.47 8.54
N ALA A 386 -21.82 -11.91 7.42
CA ALA A 386 -22.62 -10.99 6.61
C ALA A 386 -23.48 -11.77 5.60
N PRO A 387 -24.82 -11.63 5.61
CA PRO A 387 -25.67 -12.40 4.70
C PRO A 387 -25.43 -12.13 3.20
N ASP A 388 -24.91 -10.95 2.88
CA ASP A 388 -24.58 -10.45 1.55
C ASP A 388 -23.12 -10.72 1.11
N TRP A 389 -22.31 -11.40 1.93
CA TRP A 389 -20.88 -11.65 1.65
C TRP A 389 -20.64 -12.21 0.25
N LEU A 390 -21.42 -13.21 -0.16
CA LEU A 390 -21.23 -13.89 -1.44
C LEU A 390 -21.68 -13.02 -2.60
N GLU A 391 -22.75 -12.24 -2.41
CA GLU A 391 -23.21 -11.29 -3.42
C GLU A 391 -22.18 -10.18 -3.64
N GLU A 392 -21.56 -9.69 -2.57
CA GLU A 392 -20.47 -8.71 -2.63
C GLU A 392 -19.27 -9.26 -3.41
N LEU A 393 -18.80 -10.49 -3.11
CA LEU A 393 -17.72 -11.14 -3.85
C LEU A 393 -18.06 -11.33 -5.33
N VAL A 394 -19.27 -11.83 -5.63
CA VAL A 394 -19.74 -12.04 -7.00
C VAL A 394 -19.83 -10.72 -7.76
N SER A 395 -20.30 -9.64 -7.13
CA SER A 395 -20.42 -8.31 -7.76
C SER A 395 -19.10 -7.76 -8.30
N HIS A 396 -17.98 -8.17 -7.70
CA HIS A 396 -16.65 -7.87 -8.20
C HIS A 396 -16.15 -8.95 -9.17
N ALA A 397 -16.35 -10.23 -8.88
CA ALA A 397 -15.82 -11.35 -9.67
C ALA A 397 -16.44 -11.45 -11.07
N VAL A 398 -17.63 -10.90 -11.31
CA VAL A 398 -18.26 -10.85 -12.64
C VAL A 398 -17.67 -9.76 -13.55
N ARG A 399 -16.91 -8.80 -13.00
CA ARG A 399 -16.32 -7.71 -13.79
C ARG A 399 -15.23 -8.25 -14.73
N PRO A 400 -15.30 -8.01 -16.05
CA PRO A 400 -14.36 -8.57 -17.02
C PRO A 400 -12.89 -8.29 -16.70
N GLU A 401 -12.59 -7.12 -16.15
CA GLU A 401 -11.24 -6.68 -15.79
C GLU A 401 -10.71 -7.24 -14.46
N VAL A 402 -11.57 -7.85 -13.62
CA VAL A 402 -11.18 -8.41 -12.32
C VAL A 402 -10.86 -9.89 -12.45
N GLY A 403 -9.70 -10.30 -11.95
CA GLY A 403 -9.24 -11.70 -11.95
C GLY A 403 -9.54 -12.44 -10.65
N ALA A 404 -9.40 -11.78 -9.50
CA ALA A 404 -9.70 -12.37 -8.20
C ALA A 404 -10.21 -11.33 -7.20
N VAL A 405 -10.99 -11.79 -6.21
CA VAL A 405 -11.58 -10.96 -5.16
C VAL A 405 -11.34 -11.60 -3.80
N GLY A 406 -10.86 -10.82 -2.84
CA GLY A 406 -10.66 -11.23 -1.46
C GLY A 406 -11.63 -10.54 -0.50
N ALA A 407 -12.14 -11.31 0.45
CA ALA A 407 -12.94 -10.81 1.58
C ALA A 407 -12.07 -10.22 2.69
N ARG A 408 -12.67 -9.47 3.62
CA ARG A 408 -12.04 -9.19 4.92
C ARG A 408 -12.18 -10.40 5.82
N LEU A 409 -11.04 -10.83 6.40
CA LEU A 409 -11.02 -11.90 7.39
C LEU A 409 -10.68 -11.32 8.76
N LEU A 410 -11.41 -11.77 9.77
CA LEU A 410 -11.24 -11.37 11.16
C LEU A 410 -10.81 -12.55 12.02
N TYR A 411 -9.99 -12.27 13.03
CA TYR A 411 -9.76 -13.17 14.14
C TYR A 411 -10.97 -13.23 15.08
N PRO A 412 -11.08 -14.27 15.95
CA PRO A 412 -12.14 -14.39 16.96
C PRO A 412 -12.30 -13.21 17.90
N ASP A 413 -11.25 -12.42 18.12
CA ASP A 413 -11.27 -11.21 18.94
C ASP A 413 -11.79 -9.96 18.18
N GLY A 414 -12.14 -10.11 16.90
CA GLY A 414 -12.64 -9.03 16.04
C GLY A 414 -11.54 -8.17 15.42
N SER A 415 -10.26 -8.49 15.64
CA SER A 415 -9.15 -7.85 14.95
C SER A 415 -9.01 -8.34 13.50
N ILE A 416 -8.46 -7.50 12.63
CA ILE A 416 -8.24 -7.81 11.22
C ILE A 416 -7.14 -8.88 11.11
N GLN A 417 -7.41 -9.90 10.31
CA GLN A 417 -6.41 -10.88 9.87
C GLN A 417 -5.98 -10.63 8.42
N HIS A 418 -6.94 -10.34 7.54
CA HIS A 418 -6.68 -10.09 6.13
C HIS A 418 -7.46 -8.88 5.65
N ALA A 419 -6.71 -7.90 5.12
CA ALA A 419 -7.24 -6.75 4.42
C ALA A 419 -6.50 -6.51 3.09
N GLY A 420 -6.12 -7.58 2.39
CA GLY A 420 -5.22 -7.56 1.24
C GLY A 420 -3.77 -7.93 1.58
N ILE A 421 -3.01 -8.37 0.57
CA ILE A 421 -1.59 -8.76 0.68
C ILE A 421 -0.69 -7.76 -0.04
N VAL A 422 0.41 -7.42 0.62
CA VAL A 422 1.52 -6.62 0.09
C VAL A 422 2.69 -7.54 -0.26
N LEU A 423 3.24 -7.38 -1.47
CA LEU A 423 4.42 -8.09 -1.94
C LEU A 423 5.71 -7.49 -1.34
N GLY A 424 6.71 -8.32 -1.15
CA GLY A 424 7.99 -7.96 -0.55
C GLY A 424 7.96 -7.82 0.98
N LEU A 425 6.77 -7.81 1.60
CA LEU A 425 6.62 -7.70 3.06
C LEU A 425 7.31 -8.92 3.72
N TYR A 426 8.18 -8.65 4.69
CA TYR A 426 9.07 -9.66 5.30
C TYR A 426 9.91 -10.48 4.30
N GLY A 427 10.18 -9.92 3.11
CA GLY A 427 10.97 -10.57 2.06
C GLY A 427 10.20 -11.57 1.20
N MET A 428 8.88 -11.65 1.32
CA MET A 428 8.02 -12.47 0.47
C MET A 428 6.70 -11.75 0.19
N ALA A 429 5.68 -11.96 1.02
CA ALA A 429 4.38 -11.31 0.94
C ALA A 429 3.74 -11.39 2.33
N GLY A 430 2.88 -10.44 2.68
CA GLY A 430 2.22 -10.45 3.99
C GLY A 430 0.93 -9.65 4.04
N HIS A 431 0.16 -9.86 5.10
CA HIS A 431 -1.17 -9.31 5.28
C HIS A 431 -1.08 -7.90 5.87
N LEU A 432 -1.66 -6.92 5.18
CA LEU A 432 -1.68 -5.55 5.70
C LEU A 432 -2.72 -5.42 6.83
N PHE A 433 -2.44 -4.54 7.80
CA PHE A 433 -3.36 -4.21 8.90
C PHE A 433 -3.69 -5.34 9.88
N ARG A 434 -2.90 -6.41 9.89
CA ARG A 434 -3.13 -7.52 10.81
C ARG A 434 -3.04 -7.04 12.27
N GLY A 435 -4.01 -7.45 13.08
CA GLY A 435 -4.09 -7.17 14.52
C GLY A 435 -4.77 -5.84 14.89
N ILE A 436 -5.11 -4.96 13.94
CA ILE A 436 -5.87 -3.74 14.25
C ILE A 436 -7.37 -4.05 14.37
N SER A 437 -8.11 -3.19 15.06
CA SER A 437 -9.58 -3.33 15.17
C SER A 437 -10.26 -3.20 13.81
N LYS A 438 -11.35 -3.94 13.57
CA LYS A 438 -12.16 -3.76 12.34
C LYS A 438 -12.80 -2.37 12.19
N GLN A 439 -12.85 -1.60 13.28
CA GLN A 439 -13.32 -0.22 13.30
C GLN A 439 -12.20 0.80 13.01
N ASP A 440 -10.95 0.35 13.01
CA ASP A 440 -9.81 1.18 12.63
C ASP A 440 -9.77 1.28 11.09
N PRO A 441 -9.82 2.50 10.53
CA PRO A 441 -9.74 2.68 9.09
C PRO A 441 -8.38 2.26 8.49
N GLY A 442 -7.35 2.07 9.32
CA GLY A 442 -5.99 1.79 8.89
C GLY A 442 -5.38 2.98 8.16
N TYR A 443 -4.35 2.72 7.35
CA TYR A 443 -3.63 3.76 6.63
C TYR A 443 -4.54 4.44 5.59
N VAL A 444 -5.00 5.66 5.90
CA VAL A 444 -5.86 6.50 5.04
C VAL A 444 -7.10 5.75 4.52
N GLY A 445 -7.76 5.00 5.41
CA GLY A 445 -8.99 4.28 5.09
C GLY A 445 -8.80 2.94 4.38
N GLN A 446 -7.59 2.56 4.00
CA GLN A 446 -7.37 1.38 3.15
C GLN A 446 -7.80 0.05 3.76
N ALA A 447 -7.98 -0.06 5.09
CA ALA A 447 -8.50 -1.28 5.71
C ALA A 447 -10.02 -1.45 5.50
N VAL A 448 -10.73 -0.33 5.27
CA VAL A 448 -12.21 -0.24 5.25
C VAL A 448 -12.75 0.23 3.90
N LEU A 449 -11.91 0.28 2.86
CA LEU A 449 -12.29 0.64 1.49
C LEU A 449 -12.00 -0.48 0.50
N THR A 450 -12.88 -0.62 -0.50
CA THR A 450 -12.62 -1.48 -1.65
C THR A 450 -11.48 -0.88 -2.45
N ARG A 451 -10.46 -1.70 -2.76
CA ARG A 451 -9.28 -1.24 -3.50
C ARG A 451 -8.64 -2.36 -4.29
N ASN A 452 -7.88 -2.00 -5.31
CA ASN A 452 -6.99 -2.93 -5.97
C ASN A 452 -5.77 -3.23 -5.08
N VAL A 453 -5.39 -4.51 -5.02
CA VAL A 453 -4.24 -5.02 -4.25
C VAL A 453 -3.43 -5.96 -5.12
N SER A 454 -2.23 -6.35 -4.67
CA SER A 454 -1.38 -7.23 -5.47
C SER A 454 -1.74 -8.70 -5.31
N ALA A 455 -2.22 -9.09 -4.13
CA ALA A 455 -2.79 -10.41 -3.90
C ALA A 455 -3.84 -10.40 -2.79
N VAL A 456 -4.65 -11.46 -2.76
CA VAL A 456 -5.61 -11.77 -1.69
C VAL A 456 -5.41 -13.22 -1.25
N THR A 457 -5.83 -13.55 -0.03
CA THR A 457 -5.56 -14.88 0.53
C THR A 457 -6.52 -15.95 0.00
N GLY A 458 -6.01 -17.17 -0.16
CA GLY A 458 -6.80 -18.36 -0.51
C GLY A 458 -7.79 -18.81 0.57
N ALA A 459 -7.73 -18.24 1.78
CA ALA A 459 -8.70 -18.55 2.83
C ALA A 459 -10.13 -18.09 2.49
N CYS A 460 -10.29 -17.06 1.66
CA CYS A 460 -11.55 -16.69 1.01
C CYS A 460 -11.25 -15.91 -0.28
N LEU A 461 -11.20 -16.62 -1.42
CA LEU A 461 -10.85 -16.06 -2.73
C LEU A 461 -11.93 -16.42 -3.77
N ALA A 462 -12.53 -15.41 -4.40
CA ALA A 462 -13.46 -15.58 -5.51
C ALA A 462 -12.79 -15.32 -6.86
N THR A 463 -13.06 -16.13 -7.87
CA THR A 463 -12.52 -15.97 -9.23
C THR A 463 -13.42 -16.66 -10.27
N ARG A 464 -13.32 -16.26 -11.54
CA ARG A 464 -14.03 -16.97 -12.63
C ARG A 464 -13.38 -18.32 -12.90
N LYS A 465 -14.19 -19.36 -13.07
CA LYS A 465 -13.71 -20.71 -13.39
C LYS A 465 -12.84 -20.73 -14.66
N THR A 466 -13.27 -19.98 -15.68
CA THR A 466 -12.53 -19.86 -16.95
C THR A 466 -11.14 -19.28 -16.75
N LEU A 467 -11.00 -18.22 -15.95
CA LEU A 467 -9.69 -17.61 -15.66
C LEU A 467 -8.79 -18.56 -14.87
N TYR A 468 -9.36 -19.26 -13.87
CA TYR A 468 -8.60 -20.22 -13.10
C TYR A 468 -7.95 -21.28 -14.00
N GLN A 469 -8.73 -21.80 -14.96
CA GLN A 469 -8.23 -22.76 -15.95
C GLN A 469 -7.23 -22.12 -16.92
N GLU A 470 -7.48 -20.88 -17.36
CA GLU A 470 -6.65 -20.16 -18.33
C GLU A 470 -5.23 -19.84 -17.82
N VAL A 471 -5.07 -19.61 -16.51
CA VAL A 471 -3.74 -19.38 -15.90
C VAL A 471 -3.12 -20.65 -15.31
N GLY A 472 -3.74 -21.82 -15.50
CA GLY A 472 -3.23 -23.10 -15.02
C GLY A 472 -3.43 -23.35 -13.52
N GLY A 473 -4.39 -22.68 -12.89
CA GLY A 473 -4.76 -22.87 -11.50
C GLY A 473 -3.67 -22.51 -10.49
N PHE A 474 -3.74 -23.13 -9.30
CA PHE A 474 -2.72 -22.97 -8.27
C PHE A 474 -1.44 -23.72 -8.65
N GLU A 475 -0.27 -23.11 -8.41
CA GLU A 475 1.02 -23.76 -8.68
C GLU A 475 1.24 -24.95 -7.74
N GLU A 476 1.41 -26.14 -8.30
CA GLU A 476 1.58 -27.36 -7.50
C GLU A 476 2.96 -27.45 -6.83
N ARG A 477 3.96 -26.70 -7.29
CA ARG A 477 5.22 -26.53 -6.53
C ARG A 477 5.06 -25.71 -5.25
N LEU A 478 3.89 -25.08 -5.07
CA LEU A 478 3.48 -24.38 -3.86
C LEU A 478 2.37 -25.19 -3.17
N PRO A 479 2.69 -26.34 -2.55
CA PRO A 479 1.67 -27.24 -2.02
C PRO A 479 0.86 -26.64 -0.88
N ILE A 480 1.38 -25.66 -0.13
CA ILE A 480 0.67 -25.17 1.04
C ILE A 480 0.79 -23.68 1.35
N ALA A 481 1.81 -22.97 0.88
CA ALA A 481 1.95 -21.53 1.10
C ALA A 481 2.26 -20.77 -0.21
N CYS A 482 1.84 -19.50 -0.26
CA CYS A 482 2.03 -18.58 -1.39
C CYS A 482 1.32 -18.95 -2.70
N GLN A 483 0.55 -20.04 -2.75
CA GLN A 483 -0.21 -20.45 -3.94
C GLN A 483 -1.27 -19.42 -4.37
N ASP A 484 -1.84 -18.71 -3.40
CA ASP A 484 -2.79 -17.61 -3.59
C ASP A 484 -2.11 -16.35 -4.15
N VAL A 485 -0.92 -16.02 -3.62
CA VAL A 485 -0.08 -14.93 -4.12
C VAL A 485 0.36 -15.21 -5.56
N ASP A 486 0.89 -16.40 -5.84
CA ASP A 486 1.27 -16.85 -7.18
C ASP A 486 0.08 -16.76 -8.16
N TYR A 487 -1.09 -17.26 -7.77
CA TYR A 487 -2.29 -17.18 -8.60
C TYR A 487 -2.68 -15.74 -8.94
N CYS A 488 -2.66 -14.84 -7.93
CA CYS A 488 -2.92 -13.42 -8.15
C CYS A 488 -1.87 -12.79 -9.10
N LEU A 489 -0.60 -13.19 -8.99
CA LEU A 489 0.47 -12.70 -9.86
C LEU A 489 0.34 -13.20 -11.30
N LYS A 490 -0.08 -14.45 -11.55
CA LYS A 490 -0.40 -14.95 -12.90
C LYS A 490 -1.53 -14.17 -13.55
N LEU A 491 -2.58 -13.85 -12.79
CA LEU A 491 -3.69 -13.03 -13.26
C LEU A 491 -3.22 -11.61 -13.63
N ARG A 492 -2.37 -11.01 -12.79
CA ARG A 492 -1.80 -9.68 -13.03
C ARG A 492 -0.86 -9.63 -14.23
N GLU A 493 -0.06 -10.68 -14.48
CA GLU A 493 0.75 -10.79 -15.72
C GLU A 493 -0.12 -10.71 -16.99
N LYS A 494 -1.39 -11.11 -16.91
CA LYS A 494 -2.39 -10.99 -18.00
C LYS A 494 -3.19 -9.69 -17.99
N GLY A 495 -2.88 -8.77 -17.07
CA GLY A 495 -3.55 -7.47 -16.96
C GLY A 495 -4.85 -7.47 -16.14
N TYR A 496 -5.17 -8.56 -15.42
CA TYR A 496 -6.34 -8.57 -14.54
C TYR A 496 -6.08 -7.87 -13.20
N LEU A 497 -7.12 -7.22 -12.69
CA LEU A 497 -7.12 -6.57 -11.37
C LEU A 497 -7.42 -7.60 -10.27
N ILE A 498 -6.79 -7.43 -9.11
CA ILE A 498 -7.14 -8.15 -7.89
C ILE A 498 -7.80 -7.15 -6.95
N VAL A 499 -8.97 -7.49 -6.42
CA VAL A 499 -9.80 -6.60 -5.62
C VAL A 499 -9.89 -7.11 -4.19
N TYR A 500 -9.62 -6.27 -3.21
CA TYR A 500 -10.04 -6.48 -1.84
C TYR A 500 -11.35 -5.72 -1.59
N THR A 501 -12.33 -6.36 -0.95
CA THR A 501 -13.54 -5.69 -0.45
C THR A 501 -13.71 -5.93 1.06
N PRO A 502 -13.87 -4.88 1.87
CA PRO A 502 -14.15 -5.00 3.30
C PRO A 502 -15.62 -5.36 3.60
N PHE A 503 -16.47 -5.38 2.56
CA PHE A 503 -17.91 -5.56 2.69
C PHE A 503 -18.35 -7.03 2.57
N ALA A 504 -17.41 -7.93 2.24
CA ALA A 504 -17.54 -9.36 2.51
C ALA A 504 -16.68 -9.67 3.74
N GLU A 505 -17.32 -9.96 4.89
CA GLU A 505 -16.64 -10.18 6.17
C GLU A 505 -16.89 -11.60 6.68
N LEU A 506 -15.79 -12.31 6.98
CA LEU A 506 -15.82 -13.66 7.56
C LEU A 506 -14.91 -13.74 8.79
N LEU A 507 -15.27 -14.61 9.73
CA LEU A 507 -14.36 -15.08 10.76
C LEU A 507 -13.41 -16.11 10.17
N HIS A 508 -12.16 -16.13 10.64
CA HIS A 508 -11.23 -17.22 10.34
C HIS A 508 -10.45 -17.61 11.60
N ARG A 509 -10.65 -18.84 12.07
CA ARG A 509 -10.01 -19.39 13.28
C ARG A 509 -8.63 -19.96 12.95
N GLU A 510 -7.75 -19.12 12.37
CA GLU A 510 -6.43 -19.49 11.84
C GLU A 510 -5.64 -20.45 12.72
N LEU A 511 -4.83 -21.32 12.10
CA LEU A 511 -3.93 -22.29 12.75
C LEU A 511 -4.62 -23.38 13.59
N SER A 512 -5.95 -23.33 13.76
CA SER A 512 -6.71 -24.36 14.47
C SER A 512 -6.65 -25.72 13.75
N SER A 513 -6.50 -25.69 12.42
CA SER A 513 -6.41 -26.86 11.54
C SER A 513 -4.96 -27.30 11.26
N ARG A 514 -4.00 -26.37 11.16
CA ARG A 514 -2.65 -26.62 10.60
C ARG A 514 -1.47 -26.42 11.55
N GLY A 515 -1.61 -25.61 12.60
CA GLY A 515 -0.49 -25.19 13.46
C GLY A 515 0.58 -24.35 12.72
N PRO A 516 1.59 -23.81 13.42
CA PRO A 516 2.58 -22.90 12.84
C PRO A 516 3.46 -23.58 11.77
N ASP A 517 3.94 -22.79 10.81
CA ASP A 517 4.74 -23.25 9.65
C ASP A 517 6.27 -23.24 9.90
N ASP A 518 6.72 -22.75 11.06
CA ASP A 518 8.13 -22.56 11.40
C ASP A 518 8.77 -23.73 12.19
N THR A 519 8.02 -24.82 12.36
CA THR A 519 8.52 -26.02 13.02
C THR A 519 9.69 -26.64 12.23
N PRO A 520 10.66 -27.30 12.89
CA PRO A 520 11.82 -27.91 12.22
C PRO A 520 11.45 -28.83 11.05
N GLU A 521 10.31 -29.50 11.13
CA GLU A 521 9.82 -30.44 10.12
C GLU A 521 9.23 -29.74 8.89
N LYS A 522 8.61 -28.56 9.07
CA LYS A 522 7.95 -27.81 8.00
C LYS A 522 8.87 -26.81 7.29
N ARG A 523 9.96 -26.40 7.95
CA ARG A 523 10.91 -25.41 7.44
C ARG A 523 11.54 -25.74 6.09
N PRO A 524 12.01 -26.98 5.81
CA PRO A 524 12.61 -27.28 4.50
C PRO A 524 11.65 -27.07 3.32
N ARG A 525 10.37 -27.43 3.50
CA ARG A 525 9.32 -27.17 2.51
C ARG A 525 9.09 -25.67 2.32
N ALA A 526 8.92 -24.93 3.41
CA ALA A 526 8.69 -23.48 3.35
C ALA A 526 9.87 -22.74 2.67
N GLU A 527 11.11 -23.20 2.89
CA GLU A 527 12.30 -22.68 2.21
C GLU A 527 12.28 -22.97 0.70
N GLN A 528 11.82 -24.15 0.27
CA GLN A 528 11.67 -24.50 -1.15
C GLN A 528 10.58 -23.66 -1.83
N GLU A 529 9.40 -23.52 -1.21
CA GLU A 529 8.31 -22.66 -1.70
C GLU A 529 8.79 -21.20 -1.84
N ALA A 530 9.51 -20.70 -0.83
CA ALA A 530 10.09 -19.37 -0.86
C ALA A 530 11.17 -19.21 -1.95
N ALA A 531 12.04 -20.20 -2.14
CA ALA A 531 13.05 -20.18 -3.20
C ALA A 531 12.40 -20.13 -4.59
N TRP A 532 11.34 -20.92 -4.80
CA TRP A 532 10.58 -20.92 -6.04
C TRP A 532 9.92 -19.55 -6.30
N MET A 533 9.23 -18.99 -5.30
CA MET A 533 8.59 -17.67 -5.42
C MET A 533 9.61 -16.59 -5.76
N ARG A 534 10.79 -16.56 -5.12
CA ARG A 534 11.84 -15.59 -5.45
C ARG A 534 12.38 -15.80 -6.86
N ALA A 535 12.56 -17.04 -7.30
CA ALA A 535 13.05 -17.35 -8.64
C ALA A 535 12.04 -16.92 -9.74
N ARG A 536 10.74 -17.16 -9.53
CA ARG A 536 9.70 -16.84 -10.52
C ARG A 536 9.26 -15.38 -10.49
N TRP A 537 9.11 -14.82 -9.29
CA TRP A 537 8.41 -13.56 -9.04
C TRP A 537 9.30 -12.47 -8.42
N GLY A 538 10.62 -12.68 -8.31
CA GLY A 538 11.53 -11.76 -7.62
C GLY A 538 11.36 -10.28 -7.97
N LYS A 539 11.14 -9.94 -9.26
CA LYS A 539 10.86 -8.57 -9.70
C LYS A 539 9.54 -8.03 -9.13
N ALA A 540 8.45 -8.79 -9.26
CA ALA A 540 7.14 -8.39 -8.73
C ALA A 540 7.19 -8.24 -7.20
N LEU A 541 7.94 -9.10 -6.51
CA LEU A 541 8.14 -9.02 -5.06
C LEU A 541 8.90 -7.76 -4.62
N SER A 542 9.70 -7.14 -5.49
CA SER A 542 10.37 -5.86 -5.20
C SER A 542 9.54 -4.62 -5.56
N GLU A 543 8.53 -4.78 -6.42
CA GLU A 543 7.78 -3.68 -7.05
C GLU A 543 6.26 -3.91 -6.88
N ASP A 544 5.75 -3.76 -5.66
CA ASP A 544 4.30 -3.75 -5.43
C ASP A 544 3.69 -2.39 -5.80
N PRO A 545 2.89 -2.28 -6.88
CA PRO A 545 2.31 -0.99 -7.28
C PRO A 545 1.27 -0.48 -6.29
N TYR A 546 0.69 -1.34 -5.46
CA TYR A 546 -0.31 -0.94 -4.48
C TYR A 546 0.29 -0.67 -3.09
N TYR A 547 1.63 -0.62 -2.98
CA TYR A 547 2.32 -0.30 -1.73
C TYR A 547 3.52 0.64 -1.95
N ASN A 548 3.35 1.89 -1.48
CA ASN A 548 4.29 2.97 -1.75
C ASN A 548 5.73 2.67 -1.26
N LEU A 549 6.72 3.09 -2.04
CA LEU A 549 8.16 2.86 -1.80
C LEU A 549 8.67 3.54 -0.52
N ASN A 550 7.98 4.56 -0.02
CA ASN A 550 8.31 5.26 1.21
C ASN A 550 7.77 4.54 2.47
N LEU A 551 7.03 3.44 2.30
CA LEU A 551 6.50 2.62 3.38
C LEU A 551 7.33 1.34 3.59
N THR A 552 7.46 0.94 4.86
CA THR A 552 8.32 -0.17 5.29
C THR A 552 7.79 -1.53 4.84
N LEU A 553 8.70 -2.44 4.47
CA LEU A 553 8.41 -3.86 4.24
C LEU A 553 8.79 -4.73 5.46
N ARG A 554 8.95 -4.12 6.65
CA ARG A 554 9.35 -4.80 7.88
C ARG A 554 8.25 -4.84 8.96
N SER A 555 7.11 -4.23 8.71
CA SER A 555 5.94 -4.23 9.59
C SER A 555 4.66 -4.01 8.78
N GLU A 556 3.53 -4.41 9.35
CA GLU A 556 2.20 -4.41 8.71
C GLU A 556 1.42 -3.10 8.93
N ASP A 557 2.09 -2.07 9.46
CA ASP A 557 1.51 -0.84 10.00
C ASP A 557 1.63 0.38 9.07
N CYS A 558 2.17 0.21 7.86
CA CYS A 558 2.44 1.30 6.92
C CYS A 558 3.32 2.42 7.52
N SER A 559 4.23 2.09 8.44
CA SER A 559 5.21 3.08 8.93
C SER A 559 6.29 3.39 7.88
N LEU A 560 7.03 4.49 8.09
CA LEU A 560 8.03 4.99 7.16
C LEU A 560 9.16 3.97 6.93
N ALA A 561 9.52 3.74 5.67
CA ALA A 561 10.74 3.05 5.30
C ALA A 561 11.96 3.92 5.62
N CYS A 562 12.98 3.32 6.24
CA CYS A 562 14.23 4.00 6.57
C CYS A 562 15.45 3.12 6.20
N PRO A 563 16.17 3.42 5.10
CA PRO A 563 15.86 4.46 4.11
C PRO A 563 14.59 4.14 3.28
N PRO A 564 14.04 5.12 2.55
CA PRO A 564 13.04 4.86 1.52
C PRO A 564 13.52 3.82 0.52
N ARG A 565 12.61 3.02 -0.03
CA ARG A 565 12.95 1.95 -0.97
C ARG A 565 13.19 2.48 -2.40
N GLY A 566 12.65 3.65 -2.69
CA GLY A 566 12.81 4.34 -3.97
C GLY A 566 14.19 4.98 -4.13
N ARG A 567 14.56 5.25 -5.39
CA ARG A 567 15.81 5.94 -5.75
C ARG A 567 15.53 7.39 -6.09
N ASN A 568 16.45 8.29 -5.72
CA ASN A 568 16.42 9.67 -6.21
C ASN A 568 16.62 9.68 -7.74
N PRO A 569 15.63 10.13 -8.53
CA PRO A 569 15.58 9.89 -9.98
C PRO A 569 16.65 10.67 -10.75
N TRP A 570 17.16 11.79 -10.22
CA TRP A 570 18.22 12.58 -10.84
C TRP A 570 19.64 11.98 -10.71
N TYR A 571 19.82 10.90 -9.96
CA TYR A 571 21.06 10.12 -9.99
C TYR A 571 20.93 8.94 -10.96
N GLY A 572 21.94 8.70 -11.80
CA GLY A 572 21.93 7.55 -12.72
C GLY A 572 22.11 6.21 -11.99
N GLU A 573 21.84 5.09 -12.67
CA GLU A 573 21.98 3.74 -12.08
C GLU A 573 23.40 3.46 -11.56
N GLY A 574 24.44 4.05 -12.17
CA GLY A 574 25.84 3.92 -11.75
C GLY A 574 26.31 4.88 -10.64
N ASP A 575 25.62 6.00 -10.41
CA ASP A 575 26.05 7.05 -9.47
C ASP A 575 25.64 6.76 -8.01
N GLN A 576 24.65 5.88 -7.80
CA GLN A 576 24.11 5.58 -6.46
C GLN A 576 24.83 4.45 -5.71
N ALA A 577 25.75 3.72 -6.35
CA ALA A 577 26.51 2.64 -5.72
C ALA A 577 27.37 3.08 -4.51
N CYS A 578 27.53 4.38 -4.28
CA CYS A 578 28.43 4.92 -3.28
C CYS A 578 27.77 5.30 -1.93
N GLY A 579 26.44 5.36 -1.83
CA GLY A 579 25.75 5.85 -0.62
C GLY A 579 24.87 4.82 0.09
N TRP A 580 23.76 4.44 -0.54
CA TRP A 580 22.63 3.79 0.13
C TRP A 580 22.72 2.26 0.22
N VAL A 581 23.14 1.59 -0.86
CA VAL A 581 23.28 0.12 -0.91
C VAL A 581 24.32 -0.37 0.13
N ARG A 582 25.40 0.39 0.31
CA ARG A 582 26.46 0.05 1.27
C ARG A 582 25.99 0.13 2.73
N LEU A 583 25.03 1.02 3.03
CA LEU A 583 24.41 1.17 4.34
C LEU A 583 23.40 0.05 4.63
N GLU A 584 22.64 -0.38 3.63
CA GLU A 584 21.64 -1.44 3.78
C GLU A 584 22.29 -2.83 3.96
N GLU A 585 23.38 -3.11 3.23
CA GLU A 585 24.20 -4.31 3.42
C GLU A 585 24.91 -4.32 4.78
N GLU A 586 25.48 -3.18 5.21
CA GLU A 586 26.09 -3.06 6.54
C GLU A 586 25.05 -3.18 7.66
N PHE A 587 23.85 -2.63 7.49
CA PHE A 587 22.75 -2.76 8.45
C PHE A 587 22.29 -4.20 8.56
N HIS A 588 22.06 -4.90 7.44
CA HIS A 588 21.68 -6.31 7.43
C HIS A 588 22.77 -7.20 8.02
N HIS A 589 24.04 -6.95 7.68
CA HIS A 589 25.16 -7.70 8.22
C HIS A 589 25.31 -7.49 9.74
N ARG A 590 25.22 -6.24 10.22
CA ARG A 590 25.40 -5.91 11.65
C ARG A 590 24.18 -6.26 12.50
N GLY A 591 22.97 -6.17 11.95
CA GLY A 591 21.73 -6.64 12.58
C GLY A 591 21.67 -8.17 12.72
N ARG A 592 22.17 -8.91 11.72
CA ARG A 592 22.42 -10.36 11.84
C ARG A 592 23.48 -10.65 12.91
N LEU A 593 24.61 -9.95 12.89
CA LEU A 593 25.68 -10.13 13.87
C LEU A 593 25.22 -9.93 15.32
N ILE A 594 24.38 -8.94 15.60
CA ILE A 594 23.82 -8.70 16.95
C ILE A 594 22.86 -9.82 17.37
N ARG A 595 22.06 -10.35 16.42
CA ARG A 595 21.15 -11.46 16.67
C ARG A 595 21.91 -12.75 16.94
N ASP A 596 22.93 -13.05 16.13
CA ASP A 596 23.79 -14.21 16.28
C ASP A 596 24.55 -14.16 17.61
N LEU A 597 25.06 -12.98 18.01
CA LEU A 597 25.70 -12.78 19.31
C LEU A 597 24.74 -12.98 20.50
N ARG A 598 23.45 -12.62 20.37
CA ARG A 598 22.44 -12.92 21.41
C ARG A 598 22.19 -14.41 21.53
N GLU A 599 22.11 -15.11 20.40
CA GLU A 599 21.87 -16.54 20.35
C GLU A 599 23.06 -17.33 20.91
N GLU A 600 24.29 -16.94 20.56
CA GLU A 600 25.52 -17.51 21.12
C GLU A 600 25.63 -17.26 22.63
N LEU A 601 25.33 -16.04 23.09
CA LEU A 601 25.33 -15.70 24.51
C LEU A 601 24.29 -16.52 25.28
N ARG A 602 23.09 -16.68 24.72
CA ARG A 602 22.03 -17.50 25.31
C ARG A 602 22.47 -18.97 25.41
N ARG A 603 23.05 -19.55 24.36
CA ARG A 603 23.55 -20.94 24.37
C ARG A 603 24.68 -21.14 25.38
N ALA A 604 25.63 -20.22 25.45
CA ALA A 604 26.71 -20.24 26.44
C ALA A 604 26.16 -20.15 27.87
N THR A 605 25.11 -19.36 28.08
CA THR A 605 24.41 -19.21 29.37
C THR A 605 23.70 -20.51 29.77
N GLU A 606 22.95 -21.12 28.86
CA GLU A 606 22.28 -22.41 29.08
C GLU A 606 23.30 -23.53 29.37
N GLN A 607 24.49 -23.48 28.78
CA GLN A 607 25.58 -24.42 29.05
C GLN A 607 26.26 -24.18 30.41
N MET A 608 26.46 -22.92 30.83
CA MET A 608 27.08 -22.58 32.13
C MET A 608 26.12 -22.81 33.31
N LEU A 609 24.83 -22.54 33.14
CA LEU A 609 23.78 -22.82 34.15
C LEU A 609 23.65 -24.33 34.46
N ARG A 610 24.09 -25.21 33.56
CA ARG A 610 24.14 -26.65 33.78
C ARG A 610 25.38 -27.13 34.54
N LYS A 611 26.39 -26.27 34.79
CA LYS A 611 27.72 -26.68 35.27
C LYS A 611 28.28 -25.92 36.48
N SER A 612 27.60 -24.93 37.07
CA SER A 612 28.15 -24.11 38.16
C SER A 612 27.22 -23.99 39.37
N GLU A 613 27.76 -24.16 40.58
CA GLU A 613 27.08 -23.93 41.87
C GLU A 613 27.00 -22.43 42.27
N GLU A 614 27.74 -21.54 41.60
CA GLU A 614 27.76 -20.10 41.88
C GLU A 614 26.89 -19.31 40.89
N MET A 615 25.57 -19.48 41.04
CA MET A 615 24.55 -18.93 40.12
C MET A 615 24.50 -17.39 40.09
N GLN A 616 24.90 -16.71 41.17
CA GLN A 616 24.75 -15.26 41.33
C GLN A 616 25.77 -14.43 40.52
N GLU A 617 27.03 -14.87 40.43
CA GLU A 617 28.05 -14.13 39.67
C GLU A 617 27.83 -14.23 38.16
N VAL A 618 27.38 -15.38 37.67
CA VAL A 618 27.06 -15.59 36.24
C VAL A 618 25.88 -14.71 35.83
N GLN A 619 24.82 -14.62 36.65
CA GLN A 619 23.70 -13.71 36.40
C GLN A 619 24.11 -12.24 36.41
N ALA A 620 25.03 -11.83 37.30
CA ALA A 620 25.51 -10.45 37.36
C ALA A 620 26.34 -10.05 36.12
N ILE A 621 27.15 -10.97 35.58
CA ILE A 621 27.90 -10.74 34.34
C ILE A 621 26.95 -10.69 33.14
N LEU A 622 25.93 -11.56 33.11
CA LEU A 622 24.89 -11.56 32.07
C LEU A 622 24.09 -10.27 32.01
N GLY A 623 23.67 -9.74 33.17
CA GLY A 623 23.02 -8.44 33.25
C GLY A 623 23.89 -7.32 32.68
N LYS A 624 25.20 -7.36 32.95
CA LYS A 624 26.16 -6.38 32.39
C LYS A 624 26.33 -6.51 30.88
N VAL A 625 26.40 -7.72 30.34
CA VAL A 625 26.53 -7.94 28.88
C VAL A 625 25.25 -7.56 28.14
N GLN A 626 24.07 -7.91 28.67
CA GLN A 626 22.78 -7.49 28.11
C GLN A 626 22.62 -5.96 28.15
N ALA A 627 23.04 -5.29 29.23
CA ALA A 627 23.04 -3.84 29.32
C ALA A 627 24.00 -3.18 28.31
N ILE A 628 25.18 -3.77 28.08
CA ILE A 628 26.13 -3.30 27.06
C ILE A 628 25.56 -3.49 25.65
N LEU A 629 24.94 -4.63 25.35
CA LEU A 629 24.28 -4.88 24.06
C LEU A 629 23.09 -3.93 23.83
N GLY A 630 22.29 -3.67 24.87
CA GLY A 630 21.21 -2.68 24.82
C GLY A 630 21.72 -1.25 24.59
N ARG A 631 22.85 -0.87 25.21
CA ARG A 631 23.51 0.41 24.94
C ARG A 631 24.09 0.49 23.54
N LEU A 632 24.75 -0.56 23.04
CA LEU A 632 25.27 -0.63 21.68
C LEU A 632 24.14 -0.46 20.64
N GLU A 633 22.98 -1.07 20.88
CA GLU A 633 21.80 -0.93 20.03
C GLU A 633 21.22 0.49 20.08
N THR A 634 21.17 1.10 21.27
CA THR A 634 20.70 2.48 21.46
C THR A 634 21.65 3.51 20.83
N GLU A 635 22.96 3.32 20.99
CA GLU A 635 23.99 4.18 20.40
C GLU A 635 24.05 4.01 18.88
N LEU A 636 23.89 2.79 18.35
CA LEU A 636 23.74 2.57 16.90
C LEU A 636 22.52 3.34 16.36
N ARG A 637 21.37 3.27 17.04
CA ARG A 637 20.17 4.04 16.68
C ARG A 637 20.39 5.56 16.75
N GLN A 638 21.16 6.06 17.72
CA GLN A 638 21.48 7.49 17.83
C GLN A 638 22.50 7.96 16.79
N ILE A 639 23.48 7.13 16.42
CA ILE A 639 24.54 7.50 15.47
C ILE A 639 24.01 7.62 14.04
N TYR A 640 22.98 6.87 13.65
CA TYR A 640 22.32 7.05 12.35
C TYR A 640 21.50 8.34 12.23
N ARG A 641 21.37 9.13 13.32
CA ARG A 641 20.86 10.50 13.28
C ARG A 641 21.94 11.54 12.93
N GLN A 642 23.23 11.17 12.80
CA GLN A 642 24.29 12.10 12.41
C GLN A 642 25.05 11.64 11.15
N PRO A 643 25.59 12.56 10.33
CA PRO A 643 26.38 12.17 9.17
C PRO A 643 27.80 11.75 9.58
N PHE A 644 28.26 10.64 9.00
CA PHE A 644 29.66 10.28 8.70
C PHE A 644 30.51 9.31 9.57
N ARG A 645 31.46 8.72 8.81
CA ARG A 645 32.29 7.50 8.97
C ARG A 645 33.30 7.46 10.13
N SER A 646 33.54 8.55 10.85
CA SER A 646 34.56 8.63 11.91
C SER A 646 34.14 7.91 13.20
N ALA A 647 32.85 7.95 13.54
CA ALA A 647 32.29 7.22 14.69
C ALA A 647 32.31 5.70 14.48
N LEU A 648 32.14 5.23 13.24
CA LEU A 648 32.15 3.81 12.89
C LEU A 648 33.49 3.11 13.20
N ARG A 649 34.63 3.77 12.91
CA ARG A 649 35.97 3.23 13.18
C ARG A 649 36.26 3.08 14.68
N LEU A 650 35.70 3.98 15.50
CA LEU A 650 35.82 3.90 16.96
C LEU A 650 35.07 2.68 17.51
N TYR A 651 33.97 2.31 16.86
CA TYR A 651 33.12 1.18 17.23
C TYR A 651 33.68 -0.18 16.80
N GLU A 652 34.30 -0.29 15.63
CA GLU A 652 35.04 -1.50 15.23
C GLU A 652 36.13 -1.88 16.25
N LYS A 653 36.78 -0.87 16.84
CA LYS A 653 37.72 -1.05 17.96
C LYS A 653 37.03 -1.59 19.22
N LYS A 654 35.85 -1.07 19.58
CA LYS A 654 35.08 -1.54 20.75
C LYS A 654 34.56 -2.97 20.56
N ILE A 655 34.00 -3.31 19.40
CA ILE A 655 33.49 -4.67 19.11
C ILE A 655 34.63 -5.69 19.12
N ARG A 656 35.78 -5.38 18.48
CA ARG A 656 36.98 -6.25 18.59
C ARG A 656 37.45 -6.41 20.03
N SER A 657 37.37 -5.37 20.85
CA SER A 657 37.74 -5.42 22.27
C SER A 657 36.79 -6.28 23.12
N VAL A 658 35.48 -6.24 22.86
CA VAL A 658 34.49 -7.09 23.54
C VAL A 658 34.65 -8.55 23.11
N ARG A 659 34.81 -8.81 21.81
CA ARG A 659 35.07 -10.16 21.29
C ARG A 659 36.36 -10.74 21.89
N LYS A 660 37.45 -9.96 21.96
CA LYS A 660 38.71 -10.40 22.57
C LYS A 660 38.55 -10.76 24.05
N ARG A 661 37.71 -10.04 24.81
CA ARG A 661 37.44 -10.31 26.23
C ARG A 661 36.55 -11.54 26.48
N LEU A 662 35.59 -11.82 25.59
CA LEU A 662 34.70 -12.97 25.70
C LEU A 662 35.39 -14.30 25.36
N PHE A 663 36.38 -14.28 24.47
CA PHE A 663 37.04 -15.50 24.00
C PHE A 663 38.44 -15.73 24.58
N SER A 664 39.03 -14.75 25.30
CA SER A 664 40.31 -14.94 26.00
C SER A 664 40.23 -15.78 27.27
N SER A 665 39.05 -16.00 27.86
CA SER A 665 38.91 -16.81 29.09
C SER A 665 38.87 -18.33 28.85
N SER A 666 38.97 -18.78 27.60
CA SER A 666 39.00 -20.22 27.26
C SER A 666 40.41 -20.80 27.10
N ALA A 667 41.45 -19.97 27.12
CA ALA A 667 42.83 -20.42 26.84
C ALA A 667 43.74 -20.54 28.10
N ASP A 668 43.35 -19.99 29.25
CA ASP A 668 44.23 -19.94 30.43
C ASP A 668 43.97 -21.06 31.47
N ASN A 669 43.05 -22.00 31.22
CA ASN A 669 42.69 -23.04 32.19
C ASN A 669 43.41 -24.40 32.02
N ASP A 670 44.36 -24.53 31.09
CA ASP A 670 45.18 -25.75 30.92
C ASP A 670 46.63 -25.62 31.42
N GLY A 671 47.02 -24.50 32.04
CA GLY A 671 48.41 -24.22 32.40
C GLY A 671 48.82 -24.40 33.88
N ALA A 672 47.88 -24.56 34.82
CA ALA A 672 48.19 -24.47 36.25
C ALA A 672 47.81 -25.74 37.05
N LYS A 673 48.39 -26.88 36.68
CA LYS A 673 48.46 -28.09 37.53
C LYS A 673 49.87 -28.67 37.56
N THR A 674 50.86 -27.91 38.00
CA THR A 674 52.10 -28.48 38.55
C THR A 674 52.87 -27.45 39.39
N GLN A 675 52.68 -27.44 40.72
CA GLN A 675 53.75 -27.30 41.71
C GLN A 675 53.21 -27.22 43.16
N GLN A 676 53.89 -27.99 44.04
CA GLN A 676 53.82 -28.09 45.53
C GLN A 676 52.58 -28.80 46.12
N ARG A 677 52.62 -29.92 46.88
CA ARG A 677 53.66 -30.74 47.52
C ARG A 677 54.80 -30.00 48.21
N SER A 678 54.52 -29.46 49.38
CA SER A 678 55.16 -29.78 50.68
C SER A 678 54.46 -29.03 51.79
#